data_AF-X6LJZ7-F1
#
_entry.id   AF-X6LJZ7-F1
#
_cell.length_a   1.000
_cell.length_b   1.000
_cell.length_c   1.000
_cell.angle_alpha   90.00
_cell.angle_beta   90.00
_cell.angle_gamma   90.00
#
_symmetry.space_group_name_H-M   'P 1'
#
loop_
_entity.id
_entity.type
_entity.pdbx_description
1 polymer ?
#
loop_
_entity_poly.entity_id
_entity_poly.type
_entity_poly.pdbx_seq_one_letter_code
_entity_poly.pdbx_strand_id
1 'polypeptide(L)'
;METMNVDFEKIWLDRTIFAALSPLPIPLFQGQCISYKQEILICGGNKVNECYSYHTIQKQYKFICSYPKDVILLGHCVVDIKNNKNKITLLSFGGSFKHTLIMNYTSVWNDKIVVKNNKWIPLKDNNNNIICIDKGNYEGARAVIGGSNNNLLFITYSPQNISVFNLNTFQYINHSTFSTKENWICYHCFISSINNNNKMILFYKNTGLIINYNENDNIFQYNKISVCDEISSLKRYSCICVNDDTILFFGGWNKDISSKTFVSNIIVKYLIKKDIWIKLNHDLPISLFGCCIVLNDNNNCIHIIGGKDNKGNILTKHIRMKLKIEISKTLDLRKHWNQNWINSNVEASKIVKKMIDKNEHGLIIITNNNNLFYTLKNYYNIGKKQIQDYWIYVIKKKLIILNDDIIIDGNIYVIDCEIKLQGKAKITTQIFATKNSIVDQELEQSIIPIQWNLEIHHDISVMLQYLEENTHFLQNGPEQHLKLCVDTFESNHPFIANSYNISGLFYSNRGLYDKALTHYNKALKICLNVFGMYHPWTGNLFNNLGHAYNQTQQYNKAIENHKKSLEIRKKIFKNIHKDIATSCQNLGRIFDHIGRYEIAYAYFEESWKIFSKLLGEWNNITKNVKNTMKLLIIFKIDRIKQLCGYHFISSFLKIVQQHTYLATNLILCNSTVRITAKII
;
A
#
# COMPACT_ATOMS: atom_id res chain seq x y z
N MET A 1 -26.14 -13.76 9.70
CA MET A 1 -25.77 -12.41 10.19
C MET A 1 -25.03 -12.49 11.53
N GLU A 2 -25.47 -13.30 12.50
CA GLU A 2 -24.80 -13.43 13.80
C GLU A 2 -23.39 -14.06 13.75
N THR A 3 -23.15 -15.05 12.88
CA THR A 3 -21.81 -15.66 12.72
C THR A 3 -20.79 -14.74 12.03
N MET A 4 -21.24 -13.82 11.19
CA MET A 4 -20.37 -12.82 10.54
C MET A 4 -19.84 -11.80 11.56
N ASN A 5 -20.67 -11.34 12.51
CA ASN A 5 -20.29 -10.33 13.49
C ASN A 5 -19.15 -10.77 14.43
N VAL A 6 -19.12 -12.04 14.84
CA VAL A 6 -18.11 -12.57 15.78
C VAL A 6 -16.72 -12.68 15.11
N ASP A 7 -16.66 -13.08 13.83
CA ASP A 7 -15.41 -13.08 13.07
C ASP A 7 -14.96 -11.64 12.74
N PHE A 8 -15.89 -10.72 12.46
CA PHE A 8 -15.55 -9.32 12.17
C PHE A 8 -14.94 -8.59 13.35
N GLU A 9 -15.51 -8.67 14.56
CA GLU A 9 -14.93 -8.03 15.75
C GLU A 9 -13.54 -8.58 16.07
N LYS A 10 -13.33 -9.89 15.89
CA LYS A 10 -12.03 -10.54 16.09
C LYS A 10 -10.99 -10.08 15.06
N ILE A 11 -11.39 -9.93 13.79
CA ILE A 11 -10.54 -9.37 12.73
C ILE A 11 -10.27 -7.87 12.98
N TRP A 12 -11.20 -7.13 13.58
CA TRP A 12 -11.05 -5.71 13.88
C TRP A 12 -10.12 -5.46 15.09
N LEU A 13 -10.24 -6.29 16.15
CA LEU A 13 -9.40 -6.21 17.35
C LEU A 13 -7.92 -6.57 17.09
N ASP A 14 -7.63 -7.40 16.09
CA ASP A 14 -6.25 -7.79 15.73
C ASP A 14 -5.52 -6.77 14.81
N ARG A 15 -6.08 -5.57 14.61
CA ARG A 15 -5.58 -4.55 13.65
C ARG A 15 -4.84 -3.36 14.26
N THR A 16 -4.59 -3.34 15.57
CA THR A 16 -3.72 -2.31 16.15
C THR A 16 -2.32 -2.38 15.52
N ILE A 17 -1.74 -1.23 15.17
CA ILE A 17 -0.39 -1.14 14.58
C ILE A 17 0.60 -1.86 15.47
N PHE A 18 0.50 -1.67 16.79
CA PHE A 18 1.23 -2.42 17.79
C PHE A 18 0.30 -3.36 18.55
N ALA A 19 0.74 -4.60 18.75
CA ALA A 19 0.10 -5.55 19.64
C ALA A 19 1.14 -6.13 20.60
N ALA A 20 0.86 -6.09 21.90
CA ALA A 20 1.63 -6.83 22.88
C ALA A 20 1.29 -8.31 22.74
N LEU A 21 2.30 -9.15 22.59
CA LEU A 21 2.18 -10.61 22.53
C LEU A 21 2.54 -11.22 23.89
N SER A 22 2.38 -12.54 23.99
CA SER A 22 2.84 -13.32 25.14
C SER A 22 4.27 -12.91 25.51
N PRO A 23 4.56 -12.62 26.78
CA PRO A 23 5.91 -12.21 27.18
C PRO A 23 6.89 -13.35 26.95
N LEU A 24 8.16 -12.98 26.73
CA LEU A 24 9.23 -13.97 26.69
C LEU A 24 9.28 -14.75 28.01
N PRO A 25 9.61 -16.06 27.95
CA PRO A 25 9.85 -16.86 29.16
C PRO A 25 10.95 -16.29 30.05
N ILE A 26 11.92 -15.56 29.47
CA ILE A 26 13.05 -14.96 30.17
C ILE A 26 13.32 -13.53 29.68
N PRO A 27 13.83 -12.63 30.54
CA PRO A 27 14.26 -11.29 30.12
C PRO A 27 15.40 -11.37 29.12
N LEU A 28 15.35 -10.60 28.03
CA LEU A 28 16.33 -10.69 26.95
C LEU A 28 16.90 -9.31 26.59
N PHE A 29 18.22 -9.18 26.54
CA PHE A 29 18.93 -7.98 26.09
C PHE A 29 20.03 -8.36 25.11
N GLN A 30 20.16 -7.62 24.01
CA GLN A 30 21.11 -7.90 22.91
C GLN A 30 21.00 -9.33 22.37
N GLY A 31 19.77 -9.84 22.31
CA GLY A 31 19.50 -11.16 21.74
C GLY A 31 19.56 -11.15 20.21
N GLN A 32 19.68 -12.34 19.64
CA GLN A 32 19.64 -12.57 18.19
C GLN A 32 18.41 -13.40 17.83
N CYS A 33 17.80 -13.11 16.69
CA CYS A 33 16.56 -13.74 16.28
C CYS A 33 16.49 -13.91 14.76
N ILE A 34 15.90 -15.02 14.34
CA ILE A 34 15.84 -15.46 12.93
C ILE A 34 14.42 -15.97 12.64
N SER A 35 13.86 -15.58 11.49
CA SER A 35 12.57 -16.08 11.03
C SER A 35 12.75 -17.43 10.35
N TYR A 36 11.86 -18.37 10.64
CA TYR A 36 11.82 -19.67 9.99
C TYR A 36 10.39 -20.19 9.90
N LYS A 37 9.80 -20.17 8.72
CA LYS A 37 8.41 -20.61 8.48
C LYS A 37 7.43 -19.82 9.35
N GLN A 38 6.73 -20.50 10.25
CA GLN A 38 5.79 -19.89 11.18
C GLN A 38 6.42 -19.70 12.56
N GLU A 39 7.75 -19.70 12.64
CA GLU A 39 8.52 -19.64 13.87
C GLU A 39 9.49 -18.47 13.88
N ILE A 40 9.74 -17.94 15.07
CA ILE A 40 10.84 -17.01 15.34
C ILE A 40 11.78 -17.70 16.31
N LEU A 41 13.00 -17.95 15.85
CA LEU A 41 14.05 -18.55 16.66
C LEU A 41 14.78 -17.44 17.41
N ILE A 42 14.86 -17.54 18.73
CA ILE A 42 15.54 -16.60 19.62
C ILE A 42 16.77 -17.33 20.16
N CYS A 43 17.96 -16.79 19.89
CA CYS A 43 19.24 -17.46 20.09
C CYS A 43 20.09 -16.77 21.15
N GLY A 44 19.67 -16.89 22.41
CA GLY A 44 20.34 -16.29 23.56
C GLY A 44 20.44 -14.77 23.50
N GLY A 45 21.14 -14.19 24.47
CA GLY A 45 21.38 -12.76 24.63
C GLY A 45 22.45 -12.51 25.67
N ASN A 46 22.68 -11.25 26.04
CA ASN A 46 23.69 -10.89 27.03
C ASN A 46 23.49 -11.68 28.34
N LYS A 47 24.43 -12.59 28.65
CA LYS A 47 24.39 -13.53 29.80
C LYS A 47 23.15 -14.45 29.84
N VAL A 48 22.52 -14.71 28.70
CA VAL A 48 21.34 -15.57 28.57
C VAL A 48 21.64 -16.63 27.52
N ASN A 49 21.71 -17.89 27.93
CA ASN A 49 22.15 -18.99 27.06
C ASN A 49 20.98 -19.78 26.46
N GLU A 50 19.77 -19.60 26.95
CA GLU A 50 18.59 -20.32 26.51
C GLU A 50 18.10 -19.82 25.13
N CYS A 51 17.70 -20.77 24.29
CA CYS A 51 17.12 -20.53 22.99
C CYS A 51 15.64 -20.96 22.97
N TYR A 52 14.80 -20.17 22.32
CA TYR A 52 13.35 -20.43 22.24
C TYR A 52 12.85 -20.30 20.81
N SER A 53 11.82 -21.06 20.46
CA SER A 53 11.02 -20.88 19.24
C SER A 53 9.68 -20.28 19.64
N TYR A 54 9.31 -19.16 19.02
CA TYR A 54 7.97 -18.59 19.13
C TYR A 54 7.17 -18.91 17.87
N HIS A 55 6.01 -19.56 18.03
CA HIS A 55 5.11 -19.85 16.90
C HIS A 55 4.19 -18.66 16.63
N THR A 56 4.26 -18.08 15.42
CA THR A 56 3.56 -16.85 15.06
C THR A 56 2.03 -16.98 15.03
N ILE A 57 1.52 -18.15 14.59
CA ILE A 57 0.08 -18.46 14.59
C ILE A 57 -0.40 -18.88 15.99
N GLN A 58 0.28 -19.82 16.65
CA GLN A 58 -0.15 -20.35 17.96
C GLN A 58 0.10 -19.35 19.11
N LYS A 59 0.95 -18.34 18.90
CA LYS A 59 1.31 -17.29 19.87
C LYS A 59 1.92 -17.82 21.17
N GLN A 60 2.69 -18.90 21.06
CA GLN A 60 3.30 -19.60 22.18
C GLN A 60 4.81 -19.78 21.96
N TYR A 61 5.53 -19.94 23.07
CA TYR A 61 6.96 -20.25 23.10
C TYR A 61 7.19 -21.73 23.42
N LYS A 62 8.20 -22.31 22.78
CA LYS A 62 8.79 -23.61 23.16
C LYS A 62 10.29 -23.46 23.29
N PHE A 63 10.86 -24.14 24.28
CA PHE A 63 12.30 -24.21 24.47
C PHE A 63 12.95 -25.01 23.32
N ILE A 64 14.10 -24.54 22.84
CA ILE A 64 14.89 -25.21 21.80
C ILE A 64 16.05 -25.98 22.43
N CYS A 65 17.00 -25.25 23.01
CA CYS A 65 18.21 -25.74 23.66
C CYS A 65 18.90 -24.58 24.39
N SER A 66 20.02 -24.84 25.06
CA SER A 66 20.90 -23.79 25.58
C SER A 66 22.26 -23.83 24.90
N TYR A 67 22.93 -22.68 24.82
CA TYR A 67 24.36 -22.64 24.53
C TYR A 67 25.15 -23.44 25.59
N PRO A 68 26.32 -23.99 25.24
CA PRO A 68 27.21 -24.65 26.20
C PRO A 68 27.50 -23.77 27.42
N LYS A 69 27.69 -24.38 28.59
CA LYS A 69 27.80 -23.65 29.88
C LYS A 69 29.03 -22.74 29.95
N ASP A 70 30.07 -23.07 29.21
CA ASP A 70 31.33 -22.34 29.06
C ASP A 70 31.22 -21.13 28.10
N VAL A 71 30.12 -21.02 27.36
CA VAL A 71 29.89 -19.92 26.42
C VAL A 71 29.18 -18.78 27.14
N ILE A 72 29.78 -17.59 27.08
CA ILE A 72 29.23 -16.35 27.63
C ILE A 72 28.87 -15.43 26.47
N LEU A 73 27.57 -15.22 26.26
CA LEU A 73 27.11 -14.37 25.18
C LEU A 73 27.18 -12.89 25.58
N LEU A 74 27.97 -12.10 24.85
CA LEU A 74 28.02 -10.65 24.95
C LEU A 74 28.27 -10.04 23.56
N GLY A 75 27.21 -9.54 22.92
CA GLY A 75 27.29 -8.91 21.61
C GLY A 75 27.63 -9.88 20.46
N HIS A 76 27.24 -11.15 20.58
CA HIS A 76 27.44 -12.18 19.56
C HIS A 76 26.55 -11.95 18.32
N CYS A 77 26.88 -12.65 17.24
CA CYS A 77 26.11 -12.67 16.01
C CYS A 77 25.55 -14.07 15.74
N VAL A 78 24.37 -14.14 15.10
CA VAL A 78 23.78 -15.38 14.60
C VAL A 78 23.26 -15.12 13.19
N VAL A 79 23.59 -16.00 12.25
CA VAL A 79 23.16 -15.94 10.85
C VAL A 79 22.65 -17.30 10.38
N ASP A 80 21.75 -17.32 9.39
CA ASP A 80 21.34 -18.53 8.68
C ASP A 80 22.25 -18.76 7.47
N ILE A 81 22.88 -19.94 7.38
CA ILE A 81 23.91 -20.26 6.37
C ILE A 81 23.48 -21.31 5.33
N LYS A 82 22.28 -21.90 5.41
CA LYS A 82 21.83 -22.92 4.43
C LYS A 82 20.33 -22.84 4.20
N ASN A 83 19.90 -22.21 3.12
CA ASN A 83 18.48 -22.09 2.79
C ASN A 83 18.01 -23.18 1.81
N ASN A 84 17.95 -24.43 2.28
CA ASN A 84 17.08 -25.43 1.64
C ASN A 84 15.69 -25.31 2.28
N LYS A 85 14.61 -25.25 1.48
CA LYS A 85 13.21 -24.98 1.92
C LYS A 85 12.71 -25.79 3.14
N ASN A 86 13.37 -26.90 3.48
CA ASN A 86 12.97 -27.81 4.56
C ASN A 86 13.89 -27.86 5.79
N LYS A 87 15.09 -27.25 5.79
CA LYS A 87 16.04 -27.29 6.91
C LYS A 87 16.74 -25.94 7.06
N ILE A 88 16.92 -25.47 8.29
CA ILE A 88 17.65 -24.23 8.59
C ILE A 88 18.89 -24.56 9.41
N THR A 89 20.01 -23.92 9.07
CA THR A 89 21.30 -24.10 9.75
C THR A 89 21.77 -22.76 10.26
N LEU A 90 21.87 -22.64 11.59
CA LEU A 90 22.27 -21.42 12.27
C LEU A 90 23.76 -21.47 12.58
N LEU A 91 24.47 -20.39 12.30
CA LEU A 91 25.85 -20.15 12.70
C LEU A 91 25.88 -19.04 13.73
N SER A 92 26.39 -19.32 14.93
CA SER A 92 26.60 -18.35 15.99
C SER A 92 28.08 -18.14 16.24
N PHE A 93 28.53 -16.89 16.25
CA PHE A 93 29.94 -16.58 16.43
C PHE A 93 30.18 -15.17 17.01
N GLY A 94 31.43 -14.91 17.39
CA GLY A 94 31.88 -13.60 17.86
C GLY A 94 31.48 -13.28 19.29
N GLY A 95 31.23 -11.99 19.56
CA GLY A 95 31.05 -11.47 20.91
C GLY A 95 32.37 -11.17 21.63
N SER A 96 32.29 -10.60 22.84
CA SER A 96 33.47 -10.31 23.67
C SER A 96 34.14 -11.60 24.15
N PHE A 97 33.36 -12.64 24.43
CA PHE A 97 33.84 -14.00 24.71
C PHE A 97 33.60 -14.83 23.45
N LYS A 98 34.66 -15.01 22.69
CA LYS A 98 34.60 -15.57 21.34
C LYS A 98 34.14 -17.02 21.35
N HIS A 99 33.23 -17.36 20.45
CA HIS A 99 32.87 -18.73 20.10
C HIS A 99 32.61 -18.86 18.60
N THR A 100 32.51 -20.09 18.10
CA THR A 100 32.01 -20.39 16.76
C THR A 100 31.26 -21.73 16.82
N LEU A 101 29.94 -21.65 16.74
CA LEU A 101 29.02 -22.77 16.95
C LEU A 101 28.00 -22.84 15.82
N ILE A 102 27.59 -24.05 15.48
CA ILE A 102 26.59 -24.34 14.46
C ILE A 102 25.45 -25.14 15.07
N MET A 103 24.23 -24.91 14.60
CA MET A 103 23.05 -25.70 14.95
C MET A 103 22.23 -26.00 13.70
N ASN A 104 21.95 -27.28 13.45
CA ASN A 104 20.95 -27.71 12.47
C ASN A 104 19.60 -27.78 13.15
N TYR A 105 18.77 -26.76 12.97
CA TYR A 105 17.51 -26.65 13.69
C TYR A 105 16.43 -27.49 13.02
N THR A 106 15.70 -28.24 13.84
CA THR A 106 14.45 -28.90 13.50
C THR A 106 13.33 -28.31 14.35
N SER A 107 12.20 -28.00 13.72
CA SER A 107 11.03 -27.41 14.38
C SER A 107 10.63 -28.18 15.64
N VAL A 108 10.52 -27.47 16.76
CA VAL A 108 9.99 -27.98 18.05
C VAL A 108 8.45 -28.09 18.06
N TRP A 109 7.80 -27.74 16.95
CA TRP A 109 6.34 -27.76 16.80
C TRP A 109 5.83 -28.94 15.97
N ASN A 110 6.71 -29.83 15.51
CA ASN A 110 6.33 -31.04 14.81
C ASN A 110 6.19 -32.22 15.78
N ASP A 111 4.96 -32.48 16.23
CA ASP A 111 4.66 -33.49 17.26
C ASP A 111 5.01 -34.94 16.83
N LYS A 112 5.25 -35.18 15.55
CA LYS A 112 5.65 -36.50 15.01
C LYS A 112 7.15 -36.81 15.18
N ILE A 113 7.97 -35.84 15.55
CA ILE A 113 9.42 -36.01 15.70
C ILE A 113 9.77 -35.77 17.16
N VAL A 114 10.34 -36.77 17.83
CA VAL A 114 10.94 -36.57 19.15
C VAL A 114 12.17 -35.67 18.97
N VAL A 115 12.02 -34.37 19.22
CA VAL A 115 13.05 -33.35 18.98
C VAL A 115 14.14 -33.44 20.05
N LYS A 116 15.01 -34.45 19.94
CA LYS A 116 16.17 -34.66 20.83
C LYS A 116 17.49 -34.05 20.32
N ASN A 117 17.50 -33.44 19.13
CA ASN A 117 18.76 -33.17 18.41
C ASN A 117 19.11 -31.68 18.20
N ASN A 118 18.28 -30.72 18.64
CA ASN A 118 18.65 -29.30 18.57
C ASN A 118 19.72 -29.01 19.62
N LYS A 119 20.95 -28.74 19.18
CA LYS A 119 22.07 -28.37 20.04
C LYS A 119 23.10 -27.54 19.28
N TRP A 120 23.73 -26.62 19.98
CA TRP A 120 24.92 -25.94 19.49
C TRP A 120 26.13 -26.88 19.58
N ILE A 121 26.85 -27.03 18.47
CA ILE A 121 28.10 -27.79 18.39
C ILE A 121 29.20 -26.93 17.76
N PRO A 122 30.49 -27.18 18.04
CA PRO A 122 31.58 -26.49 17.35
C PRO A 122 31.46 -26.62 15.83
N LEU A 123 31.70 -25.52 15.11
CA LEU A 123 31.81 -25.57 13.65
C LEU A 123 33.08 -26.35 13.28
N LYS A 124 32.96 -27.28 12.34
CA LYS A 124 34.09 -28.10 11.89
C LYS A 124 34.20 -28.15 10.37
N ASP A 125 35.42 -28.26 9.88
CA ASP A 125 35.69 -28.53 8.47
C ASP A 125 35.47 -30.01 8.11
N ASN A 126 35.71 -30.36 6.83
CA ASN A 126 35.61 -31.73 6.34
C ASN A 126 36.62 -32.69 6.99
N ASN A 127 37.69 -32.16 7.58
CA ASN A 127 38.72 -32.92 8.30
C ASN A 127 38.45 -32.99 9.81
N ASN A 128 37.25 -32.56 10.26
CA ASN A 128 36.82 -32.55 11.65
C ASN A 128 37.62 -31.58 12.56
N ASN A 129 38.36 -30.62 11.98
CA ASN A 129 39.04 -29.55 12.71
C ASN A 129 38.05 -28.47 13.11
N ILE A 130 38.21 -27.91 14.32
CA ILE A 130 37.36 -26.81 14.80
C ILE A 130 37.71 -25.52 14.04
N ILE A 131 36.70 -24.87 13.47
CA ILE A 131 36.82 -23.59 12.78
C ILE A 131 36.49 -22.45 13.75
N CYS A 132 37.36 -21.45 13.82
CA CYS A 132 37.17 -20.23 14.61
C CYS A 132 37.04 -19.01 13.70
N ILE A 133 35.96 -18.24 13.88
CA ILE A 133 35.71 -16.98 13.17
C ILE A 133 35.91 -15.83 14.16
N ASP A 134 37.16 -15.38 14.36
CA ASP A 134 37.46 -14.46 15.47
C ASP A 134 38.64 -13.47 15.25
N LYS A 135 38.67 -12.80 14.09
CA LYS A 135 39.78 -11.91 13.68
C LYS A 135 39.97 -10.59 14.44
N GLY A 136 39.22 -10.32 15.50
CA GLY A 136 39.35 -9.07 16.24
C GLY A 136 38.36 -8.90 17.39
N ASN A 137 38.08 -7.65 17.76
CA ASN A 137 37.07 -7.32 18.75
C ASN A 137 35.67 -7.43 18.14
N TYR A 138 34.98 -8.53 18.43
CA TYR A 138 33.66 -8.84 17.87
C TYR A 138 32.52 -8.46 18.81
N GLU A 139 32.77 -7.66 19.86
CA GLU A 139 31.69 -7.15 20.69
C GLU A 139 30.75 -6.25 19.87
N GLY A 140 29.52 -6.73 19.66
CA GLY A 140 28.53 -6.00 18.88
C GLY A 140 28.84 -5.98 17.38
N ALA A 141 29.64 -6.94 16.89
CA ALA A 141 29.83 -7.15 15.47
C ALA A 141 28.50 -7.44 14.76
N ARG A 142 28.48 -7.20 13.45
CA ARG A 142 27.34 -7.53 12.59
C ARG A 142 27.82 -8.31 11.38
N ALA A 143 26.98 -9.24 10.95
CA ALA A 143 27.29 -10.02 9.76
C ALA A 143 26.04 -10.27 8.93
N VAL A 144 26.28 -10.40 7.63
CA VAL A 144 25.26 -10.73 6.64
C VAL A 144 25.80 -11.76 5.68
N ILE A 145 24.90 -12.59 5.15
CA ILE A 145 25.21 -13.53 4.08
C ILE A 145 25.03 -12.82 2.74
N GLY A 146 25.96 -13.08 1.84
CA GLY A 146 25.95 -12.57 0.48
C GLY A 146 26.82 -13.40 -0.46
N GLY A 147 27.27 -12.79 -1.54
CA GLY A 147 27.87 -13.50 -2.67
C GLY A 147 26.83 -14.03 -3.63
N SER A 148 27.25 -14.19 -4.89
CA SER A 148 26.46 -14.74 -6.00
C SER A 148 25.80 -16.07 -5.65
N ASN A 149 26.47 -16.88 -4.83
CA ASN A 149 26.01 -18.19 -4.36
C ASN A 149 25.57 -18.23 -2.89
N ASN A 150 25.38 -17.07 -2.22
CA ASN A 150 25.07 -16.98 -0.78
C ASN A 150 26.06 -17.74 0.12
N ASN A 151 27.33 -17.79 -0.30
CA ASN A 151 28.40 -18.53 0.35
C ASN A 151 29.42 -17.61 1.04
N LEU A 152 29.23 -16.30 1.00
CA LEU A 152 30.12 -15.32 1.62
C LEU A 152 29.48 -14.74 2.88
N LEU A 153 30.23 -14.76 3.98
CA LEU A 153 29.89 -14.13 5.23
C LEU A 153 30.66 -12.81 5.35
N PHE A 154 29.96 -11.70 5.24
CA PHE A 154 30.52 -10.36 5.44
C PHE A 154 30.40 -9.98 6.91
N ILE A 155 31.51 -9.65 7.56
CA ILE A 155 31.57 -9.38 9.00
C ILE A 155 32.14 -7.99 9.22
N THR A 156 31.40 -7.14 9.93
CA THR A 156 31.84 -5.79 10.32
C THR A 156 32.06 -5.72 11.84
N TYR A 157 33.21 -5.19 12.25
CA TYR A 157 33.64 -5.20 13.64
C TYR A 157 34.62 -4.06 13.98
N SER A 158 34.79 -3.80 15.28
CA SER A 158 35.64 -2.73 15.81
C SER A 158 37.12 -2.93 15.48
N PRO A 159 37.91 -1.86 15.24
CA PRO A 159 37.51 -0.45 15.17
C PRO A 159 36.69 -0.11 13.91
N GLN A 160 37.14 -0.39 12.70
CA GLN A 160 36.41 -0.02 11.47
C GLN A 160 36.65 -1.05 10.36
N ASN A 161 36.54 -2.33 10.72
CA ASN A 161 36.92 -3.44 9.85
C ASN A 161 35.70 -4.05 9.16
N ILE A 162 35.91 -4.50 7.93
CA ILE A 162 35.05 -5.45 7.23
C ILE A 162 35.89 -6.63 6.74
N SER A 163 35.38 -7.85 6.90
CA SER A 163 36.02 -9.08 6.45
C SER A 163 35.04 -9.95 5.68
N VAL A 164 35.58 -10.71 4.71
CA VAL A 164 34.83 -11.68 3.93
C VAL A 164 35.32 -13.07 4.28
N PHE A 165 34.41 -13.92 4.76
CA PHE A 165 34.69 -15.31 5.11
C PHE A 165 33.89 -16.25 4.20
N ASN A 166 34.56 -17.20 3.56
CA ASN A 166 33.93 -18.17 2.67
C ASN A 166 33.35 -19.33 3.49
N LEU A 167 32.05 -19.55 3.41
CA LEU A 167 31.35 -20.60 4.15
C LEU A 167 31.52 -22.00 3.55
N ASN A 168 32.01 -22.12 2.31
CA ASN A 168 32.30 -23.40 1.68
C ASN A 168 33.71 -23.88 2.02
N THR A 169 34.69 -22.97 2.03
CA THR A 169 36.10 -23.30 2.30
C THR A 169 36.53 -23.05 3.74
N PHE A 170 35.70 -22.38 4.53
CA PHE A 170 36.00 -21.93 5.90
C PHE A 170 37.27 -21.08 6.01
N GLN A 171 37.54 -20.24 5.01
CA GLN A 171 38.70 -19.36 4.95
C GLN A 171 38.30 -17.90 4.72
N TYR A 172 39.13 -16.98 5.21
CA TYR A 172 38.98 -15.56 4.89
C TYR A 172 39.49 -15.25 3.49
N ILE A 173 38.70 -14.49 2.73
CA ILE A 173 39.03 -14.09 1.35
C ILE A 173 39.60 -12.67 1.30
N ASN A 174 39.02 -11.74 2.07
CA ASN A 174 39.38 -10.33 2.02
C ASN A 174 39.20 -9.64 3.38
N HIS A 175 40.01 -8.62 3.61
CA HIS A 175 39.98 -7.72 4.74
C HIS A 175 40.15 -6.29 4.25
N SER A 176 39.26 -5.40 4.71
CA SER A 176 39.32 -3.99 4.39
C SER A 176 38.93 -3.16 5.62
N THR A 177 39.38 -1.92 5.61
CA THR A 177 39.02 -0.90 6.59
C THR A 177 38.32 0.24 5.89
N PHE A 178 37.41 0.90 6.58
CA PHE A 178 36.72 2.08 6.07
C PHE A 178 36.76 3.20 7.09
N SER A 179 36.83 4.45 6.63
CA SER A 179 36.92 5.59 7.55
C SER A 179 35.53 6.08 7.96
N THR A 180 35.29 6.07 9.27
CA THR A 180 34.12 6.73 9.87
C THR A 180 34.56 7.96 10.68
N LYS A 181 33.66 8.93 10.91
CA LYS A 181 33.98 10.09 11.79
C LYS A 181 34.33 9.66 13.21
N GLU A 182 33.81 8.51 13.62
CA GLU A 182 34.05 7.85 14.89
C GLU A 182 35.19 6.85 14.72
N ASN A 183 36.13 6.70 15.66
CA ASN A 183 37.25 5.77 15.50
C ASN A 183 36.90 4.29 15.74
N TRP A 184 35.63 3.97 15.99
CA TRP A 184 35.15 2.61 16.20
C TRP A 184 33.73 2.41 15.68
N ILE A 185 33.33 1.16 15.49
CA ILE A 185 31.96 0.71 15.25
C ILE A 185 31.61 -0.43 16.22
N CYS A 186 30.39 -0.43 16.74
CA CYS A 186 29.83 -1.53 17.51
C CYS A 186 28.31 -1.37 17.62
N TYR A 187 27.58 -2.48 17.61
CA TYR A 187 26.11 -2.48 17.70
C TYR A 187 25.46 -1.56 16.65
N HIS A 188 26.06 -1.48 15.45
CA HIS A 188 25.64 -0.66 14.32
C HIS A 188 24.55 -1.36 13.49
N CYS A 189 23.98 -0.63 12.52
CA CYS A 189 23.17 -1.24 11.47
C CYS A 189 24.07 -1.81 10.39
N PHE A 190 23.83 -3.05 9.97
CA PHE A 190 24.49 -3.64 8.82
C PHE A 190 23.52 -4.62 8.16
N ILE A 191 23.10 -4.31 6.93
CA ILE A 191 22.07 -5.06 6.21
C ILE A 191 22.54 -5.30 4.77
N SER A 192 22.26 -6.49 4.23
CA SER A 192 22.42 -6.81 2.81
C SER A 192 21.18 -6.43 2.00
N SER A 193 21.37 -6.08 0.73
CA SER A 193 20.28 -5.90 -0.22
C SER A 193 19.86 -7.25 -0.77
N ILE A 194 18.57 -7.63 -0.71
CA ILE A 194 18.12 -8.93 -1.24
C ILE A 194 18.24 -8.97 -2.78
N ASN A 195 18.11 -7.82 -3.45
CA ASN A 195 18.25 -7.71 -4.91
C ASN A 195 19.70 -7.74 -5.40
N ASN A 196 20.68 -7.54 -4.51
CA ASN A 196 22.09 -7.63 -4.84
C ASN A 196 22.86 -8.08 -3.59
N ASN A 197 23.17 -9.38 -3.54
CA ASN A 197 23.85 -10.02 -2.42
C ASN A 197 25.23 -9.45 -2.09
N ASN A 198 25.79 -8.60 -2.96
CA ASN A 198 27.09 -7.95 -2.76
C ASN A 198 26.98 -6.47 -2.38
N LYS A 199 25.76 -5.95 -2.29
CA LYS A 199 25.50 -4.58 -1.85
C LYS A 199 25.00 -4.60 -0.41
N MET A 200 25.74 -3.93 0.46
CA MET A 200 25.45 -3.81 1.88
C MET A 200 25.30 -2.34 2.26
N ILE A 201 24.55 -2.09 3.32
CA ILE A 201 24.36 -0.74 3.87
C ILE A 201 24.73 -0.76 5.34
N LEU A 202 25.53 0.21 5.74
CA LEU A 202 25.99 0.39 7.11
C LEU A 202 25.59 1.77 7.63
N PHE A 203 25.03 1.80 8.83
CA PHE A 203 24.80 3.03 9.57
C PHE A 203 25.36 2.94 10.98
N TYR A 204 26.14 3.94 11.38
CA TYR A 204 26.62 4.11 12.74
C TYR A 204 26.85 5.58 13.06
N LYS A 205 26.10 6.11 14.02
CA LYS A 205 26.09 7.53 14.37
C LYS A 205 26.01 8.42 13.12
N ASN A 206 26.92 9.36 12.95
CA ASN A 206 27.02 10.27 11.80
C ASN A 206 27.55 9.62 10.51
N THR A 207 27.69 8.29 10.45
CA THR A 207 28.27 7.60 9.30
C THR A 207 27.25 6.68 8.65
N GLY A 208 26.95 6.95 7.38
CA GLY A 208 26.19 6.07 6.49
C GLY A 208 27.04 5.67 5.29
N LEU A 209 27.07 4.38 4.97
CA LEU A 209 27.83 3.81 3.86
C LEU A 209 26.99 2.83 3.05
N ILE A 210 27.04 2.95 1.73
CA ILE A 210 26.72 1.87 0.79
C ILE A 210 28.04 1.19 0.44
N ILE A 211 28.11 -0.11 0.67
CA ILE A 211 29.29 -0.95 0.48
C ILE A 211 28.98 -1.93 -0.65
N ASN A 212 29.71 -1.87 -1.75
CA ASN A 212 29.62 -2.86 -2.83
C ASN A 212 30.86 -3.74 -2.81
N TYR A 213 30.66 -5.05 -2.95
CA TYR A 213 31.74 -6.02 -3.08
C TYR A 213 31.81 -6.58 -4.50
N ASN A 214 32.99 -6.55 -5.11
CA ASN A 214 33.24 -7.24 -6.38
C ASN A 214 33.88 -8.60 -6.07
N GLU A 215 33.16 -9.69 -6.38
CA GLU A 215 33.63 -11.06 -6.16
C GLU A 215 34.79 -11.47 -7.07
N ASN A 216 34.90 -10.89 -8.28
CA ASN A 216 35.95 -11.27 -9.22
C ASN A 216 37.32 -10.79 -8.75
N ASP A 217 37.38 -9.54 -8.30
CA ASP A 217 38.63 -8.89 -7.90
C ASP A 217 38.84 -8.90 -6.38
N ASN A 218 37.82 -9.33 -5.61
CA ASN A 218 37.78 -9.21 -4.16
C ASN A 218 38.04 -7.77 -3.69
N ILE A 219 37.32 -6.79 -4.23
CA ILE A 219 37.49 -5.36 -3.90
C ILE A 219 36.21 -4.78 -3.32
N PHE A 220 36.35 -3.96 -2.27
CA PHE A 220 35.26 -3.15 -1.72
C PHE A 220 35.23 -1.76 -2.34
N GLN A 221 34.02 -1.27 -2.60
CA GLN A 221 33.74 0.12 -2.97
C GLN A 221 32.79 0.74 -1.94
N TYR A 222 33.10 1.96 -1.50
CA TYR A 222 32.40 2.65 -0.43
C TYR A 222 31.82 3.97 -0.91
N ASN A 223 30.50 4.13 -0.80
CA ASN A 223 29.80 5.38 -1.11
C ASN A 223 29.15 5.92 0.16
N LYS A 224 29.42 7.18 0.51
CA LYS A 224 28.83 7.83 1.69
C LYS A 224 27.38 8.23 1.41
N ILE A 225 26.54 8.09 2.44
CA ILE A 225 25.14 8.53 2.44
C ILE A 225 24.81 9.29 3.72
N SER A 226 23.75 10.10 3.67
CA SER A 226 23.35 10.97 4.79
C SER A 226 22.74 10.16 5.94
N VAL A 227 22.88 10.67 7.17
CA VAL A 227 22.21 10.14 8.36
C VAL A 227 21.43 11.26 9.02
N CYS A 228 20.17 11.01 9.38
CA CYS A 228 19.35 12.02 10.06
C CYS A 228 19.74 12.18 11.54
N ASP A 229 19.44 13.35 12.10
CA ASP A 229 19.81 13.72 13.46
C ASP A 229 19.19 12.80 14.53
N GLU A 230 17.99 12.29 14.27
CA GLU A 230 17.30 11.39 15.20
C GLU A 230 18.06 10.07 15.41
N ILE A 231 18.75 9.55 14.39
CA ILE A 231 19.50 8.30 14.46
C ILE A 231 20.97 8.55 14.77
N SER A 232 21.53 9.68 14.31
CA SER A 232 22.95 9.95 14.36
C SER A 232 23.52 10.05 15.78
N SER A 233 22.67 10.38 16.76
CA SER A 233 23.00 10.45 18.18
C SER A 233 22.82 9.11 18.93
N LEU A 234 22.14 8.12 18.34
CA LEU A 234 21.74 6.89 19.01
C LEU A 234 22.74 5.73 18.78
N LYS A 235 22.81 4.84 19.78
CA LYS A 235 23.51 3.55 19.72
C LYS A 235 22.57 2.41 20.11
N ARG A 236 22.89 1.18 19.71
CA ARG A 236 22.13 -0.03 20.07
C ARG A 236 20.64 0.07 19.72
N TYR A 237 20.30 0.85 18.70
CA TYR A 237 18.99 0.74 18.05
C TYR A 237 18.95 -0.58 17.27
N SER A 238 17.75 -1.00 16.92
CA SER A 238 17.55 -2.18 16.09
C SER A 238 17.07 -1.74 14.72
N CYS A 239 17.57 -2.37 13.67
CA CYS A 239 17.21 -2.02 12.30
C CYS A 239 16.83 -3.26 11.51
N ILE A 240 15.94 -3.09 10.53
CA ILE A 240 15.51 -4.16 9.62
C ILE A 240 15.20 -3.60 8.24
N CYS A 241 15.54 -4.34 7.19
CA CYS A 241 15.16 -4.01 5.82
C CYS A 241 13.80 -4.63 5.49
N VAL A 242 12.94 -3.86 4.82
CA VAL A 242 11.60 -4.22 4.37
C VAL A 242 11.52 -3.91 2.88
N ASN A 243 10.99 -4.85 2.08
CA ASN A 243 10.78 -4.71 0.63
C ASN A 243 12.03 -4.26 -0.18
N ASP A 244 13.24 -4.44 0.34
CA ASP A 244 14.52 -4.14 -0.33
C ASP A 244 14.81 -2.70 -0.72
N ASP A 245 13.98 -1.77 -0.27
CA ASP A 245 14.15 -0.36 -0.52
C ASP A 245 13.99 0.50 0.74
N THR A 246 13.63 -0.12 1.85
CA THR A 246 13.24 0.57 3.07
C THR A 246 13.95 -0.04 4.27
N ILE A 247 14.67 0.77 5.04
CA ILE A 247 15.23 0.37 6.35
C ILE A 247 14.43 1.06 7.45
N LEU A 248 13.94 0.28 8.41
CA LEU A 248 13.28 0.79 9.61
C LEU A 248 14.22 0.70 10.80
N PHE A 249 14.27 1.76 11.59
CA PHE A 249 15.06 1.90 12.80
C PHE A 249 14.15 2.05 14.01
N PHE A 250 14.49 1.34 15.09
CA PHE A 250 13.66 1.23 16.28
C PHE A 250 14.46 1.52 17.53
N GLY A 251 13.98 2.51 18.29
CA GLY A 251 14.51 2.86 19.59
C GLY A 251 15.99 3.25 19.54
N GLY A 252 16.74 2.84 20.56
CA GLY A 252 18.16 3.19 20.71
C GLY A 252 18.41 4.05 21.93
N TRP A 253 19.68 4.16 22.30
CA TRP A 253 20.11 4.83 23.51
C TRP A 253 21.24 5.81 23.23
N ASN A 254 21.19 6.95 23.92
CA ASN A 254 22.27 7.92 23.98
C ASN A 254 22.55 8.29 25.44
N LYS A 255 23.83 8.57 25.75
CA LYS A 255 24.27 9.09 27.04
C LYS A 255 24.67 10.54 26.82
N ASP A 256 23.84 11.46 27.31
CA ASP A 256 24.14 12.88 27.26
C ASP A 256 25.22 13.27 28.30
N ILE A 257 25.92 14.38 28.05
CA ILE A 257 26.98 14.96 28.89
C ILE A 257 26.46 15.27 30.30
N SER A 258 25.16 15.55 30.42
CA SER A 258 24.44 15.78 31.69
C SER A 258 24.23 14.52 32.55
N SER A 259 24.76 13.36 32.15
CA SER A 259 24.65 12.03 32.80
C SER A 259 23.25 11.39 32.83
N LYS A 260 22.23 12.05 32.27
CA LYS A 260 20.90 11.45 32.05
C LYS A 260 20.91 10.52 30.84
N THR A 261 20.51 9.27 31.03
CA THR A 261 20.36 8.28 29.97
C THR A 261 19.09 8.54 29.17
N PHE A 262 19.21 8.77 27.86
CA PHE A 262 18.08 8.92 26.96
C PHE A 262 17.84 7.63 26.18
N VAL A 263 16.63 7.07 26.28
CA VAL A 263 16.20 5.92 25.48
C VAL A 263 15.05 6.34 24.58
N SER A 264 15.24 6.14 23.28
CA SER A 264 14.29 6.52 22.24
C SER A 264 13.14 5.50 22.13
N ASN A 265 11.95 5.99 21.84
CA ASN A 265 10.80 5.22 21.33
C ASN A 265 10.50 5.56 19.87
N ILE A 266 11.30 6.40 19.22
CA ILE A 266 11.05 6.88 17.86
C ILE A 266 11.27 5.74 16.86
N ILE A 267 10.46 5.75 15.79
CA ILE A 267 10.64 4.90 14.61
C ILE A 267 10.97 5.78 13.41
N VAL A 268 12.09 5.49 12.77
CA VAL A 268 12.56 6.22 11.59
C VAL A 268 12.67 5.27 10.42
N LYS A 269 12.19 5.72 9.26
CA LYS A 269 12.26 5.01 7.98
C LYS A 269 13.31 5.68 7.08
N TYR A 270 14.20 4.90 6.48
CA TYR A 270 15.12 5.32 5.45
C TYR A 270 14.77 4.68 4.11
N LEU A 271 14.58 5.50 3.07
CA LEU A 271 14.28 5.07 1.70
C LEU A 271 15.58 5.01 0.88
N ILE A 272 16.11 3.80 0.69
CA ILE A 272 17.42 3.54 0.06
C ILE A 272 17.52 4.19 -1.32
N LYS A 273 16.50 4.06 -2.16
CA LYS A 273 16.53 4.57 -3.55
C LYS A 273 16.48 6.10 -3.64
N LYS A 274 15.86 6.75 -2.64
CA LYS A 274 15.64 8.20 -2.66
C LYS A 274 16.65 8.96 -1.80
N ASP A 275 17.40 8.25 -0.95
CA ASP A 275 18.21 8.83 0.12
C ASP A 275 17.40 9.79 1.02
N ILE A 276 16.19 9.37 1.40
CA ILE A 276 15.28 10.17 2.23
C ILE A 276 15.02 9.49 3.56
N TRP A 277 15.14 10.26 4.63
CA TRP A 277 14.74 9.88 5.99
C TRP A 277 13.34 10.41 6.30
N ILE A 278 12.51 9.57 6.93
CA ILE A 278 11.13 9.87 7.29
C ILE A 278 10.89 9.40 8.71
N LYS A 279 10.59 10.33 9.62
CA LYS A 279 10.07 9.98 10.95
C LYS A 279 8.63 9.47 10.81
N LEU A 280 8.32 8.30 11.37
CA LEU A 280 6.96 7.80 11.37
C LEU A 280 6.10 8.55 12.40
N ASN A 281 4.81 8.71 12.11
CA ASN A 281 3.85 9.36 13.01
C ASN A 281 3.44 8.51 14.22
N HIS A 282 4.00 7.30 14.35
CA HIS A 282 3.73 6.38 15.44
C HIS A 282 5.04 6.05 16.14
N ASP A 283 5.06 6.24 17.46
CA ASP A 283 6.18 5.84 18.29
C ASP A 283 5.97 4.42 18.83
N LEU A 284 7.07 3.78 19.22
CA LEU A 284 7.02 2.54 19.99
C LEU A 284 6.22 2.77 21.29
N PRO A 285 5.41 1.78 21.70
CA PRO A 285 4.65 1.89 22.94
C PRO A 285 5.55 1.95 24.19
N ILE A 286 6.84 1.62 24.05
CA ILE A 286 7.83 1.61 25.11
C ILE A 286 9.17 2.11 24.53
N SER A 287 9.86 2.99 25.24
CA SER A 287 11.26 3.35 24.94
C SER A 287 12.19 2.19 25.26
N LEU A 288 12.95 1.72 24.27
CA LEU A 288 13.82 0.56 24.42
C LEU A 288 15.09 0.64 23.56
N PHE A 289 16.12 -0.11 23.94
CA PHE A 289 17.33 -0.31 23.15
C PHE A 289 17.87 -1.74 23.32
N GLY A 290 18.68 -2.18 22.36
CA GLY A 290 19.27 -3.51 22.33
C GLY A 290 18.24 -4.65 22.29
N CYS A 291 17.08 -4.42 21.67
CA CYS A 291 16.11 -5.48 21.39
C CYS A 291 16.51 -6.27 20.14
N CYS A 292 15.96 -7.46 19.98
CA CYS A 292 16.02 -8.15 18.69
C CYS A 292 14.82 -7.79 17.83
N ILE A 293 15.03 -7.67 16.52
CA ILE A 293 13.96 -7.41 15.55
C ILE A 293 14.05 -8.42 14.42
N VAL A 294 12.90 -8.96 14.03
CA VAL A 294 12.76 -9.88 12.91
C VAL A 294 11.47 -9.62 12.14
N LEU A 295 11.54 -9.77 10.83
CA LEU A 295 10.40 -9.71 9.93
C LEU A 295 9.87 -11.15 9.79
N ASN A 296 8.56 -11.33 9.91
CA ASN A 296 7.98 -12.66 9.72
C ASN A 296 8.12 -13.13 8.26
N ASP A 297 8.02 -14.44 8.03
CA ASP A 297 8.20 -15.05 6.70
C ASP A 297 7.30 -14.47 5.59
N ASN A 298 6.15 -13.89 5.93
CA ASN A 298 5.24 -13.27 4.96
C ASN A 298 5.54 -11.78 4.71
N ASN A 299 6.60 -11.23 5.31
CA ASN A 299 7.03 -9.84 5.20
C ASN A 299 5.94 -8.79 5.48
N ASN A 300 5.01 -9.10 6.40
CA ASN A 300 3.89 -8.21 6.73
C ASN A 300 3.88 -7.74 8.20
N CYS A 301 4.64 -8.40 9.08
CA CYS A 301 4.71 -8.06 10.50
C CYS A 301 6.15 -8.07 11.01
N ILE A 302 6.50 -7.04 11.76
CA ILE A 302 7.77 -6.93 12.46
C ILE A 302 7.56 -7.37 13.91
N HIS A 303 8.46 -8.20 14.42
CA HIS A 303 8.48 -8.65 15.80
C HIS A 303 9.66 -7.98 16.52
N ILE A 304 9.36 -7.30 17.62
CA ILE A 304 10.31 -6.58 18.47
C ILE A 304 10.36 -7.30 19.83
N ILE A 305 11.53 -7.82 20.18
CA ILE A 305 11.68 -8.83 21.23
C ILE A 305 12.76 -8.38 22.24
N GLY A 306 12.39 -8.30 23.52
CA GLY A 306 13.29 -7.95 24.62
C GLY A 306 13.73 -6.48 24.61
N GLY A 307 14.99 -6.25 24.94
CA GLY A 307 15.61 -4.95 25.08
C GLY A 307 15.69 -4.47 26.53
N LYS A 308 16.16 -3.24 26.70
CA LYS A 308 16.30 -2.57 27.98
C LYS A 308 15.56 -1.23 27.96
N ASP A 309 14.83 -0.91 29.01
CA ASP A 309 14.09 0.35 29.12
C ASP A 309 14.97 1.52 29.59
N ASN A 310 14.35 2.70 29.74
CA ASN A 310 14.99 3.91 30.26
C ASN A 310 15.37 3.84 31.75
N LYS A 311 14.80 2.90 32.52
CA LYS A 311 15.16 2.63 33.93
C LYS A 311 16.29 1.62 34.05
N GLY A 312 16.65 0.99 32.94
CA GLY A 312 17.67 -0.04 32.90
C GLY A 312 17.17 -1.44 33.25
N ASN A 313 15.87 -1.71 33.15
CA ASN A 313 15.31 -3.05 33.31
C ASN A 313 15.45 -3.83 32.01
N ILE A 314 15.90 -5.08 32.10
CA ILE A 314 15.86 -6.01 30.96
C ILE A 314 14.42 -6.50 30.80
N LEU A 315 13.89 -6.44 29.58
CA LEU A 315 12.48 -6.65 29.30
C LEU A 315 12.18 -8.09 28.83
N THR A 316 11.01 -8.60 29.23
CA THR A 316 10.37 -9.81 28.67
C THR A 316 9.36 -9.47 27.57
N LYS A 317 9.42 -8.26 27.00
CA LYS A 317 8.40 -7.77 26.07
C LYS A 317 8.55 -8.38 24.69
N HIS A 318 7.42 -8.78 24.10
CA HIS A 318 7.30 -9.13 22.70
C HIS A 318 6.20 -8.27 22.08
N ILE A 319 6.57 -7.40 21.14
CA ILE A 319 5.66 -6.48 20.47
C ILE A 319 5.63 -6.85 18.98
N ARG A 320 4.44 -7.02 18.43
CA ARG A 320 4.23 -7.12 16.99
C ARG A 320 3.87 -5.75 16.45
N MET A 321 4.59 -5.28 15.43
CA MET A 321 4.22 -4.13 14.61
C MET A 321 3.73 -4.59 13.24
N LYS A 322 2.49 -4.23 12.87
CA LYS A 322 1.99 -4.43 11.51
C LYS A 322 2.56 -3.36 10.57
N LEU A 323 3.00 -3.77 9.39
CA LEU A 323 3.41 -2.85 8.33
C LEU A 323 2.19 -2.35 7.58
N LYS A 324 2.13 -1.03 7.32
CA LYS A 324 1.10 -0.45 6.47
C LYS A 324 1.26 -0.97 5.05
N ILE A 325 0.13 -1.21 4.39
CA ILE A 325 0.14 -1.78 3.05
C ILE A 325 0.45 -0.68 2.02
N GLU A 326 1.47 -0.93 1.20
CA GLU A 326 1.80 -0.11 0.05
C GLU A 326 0.78 -0.32 -1.08
N ILE A 327 0.52 0.74 -1.87
CA ILE A 327 -0.46 0.73 -2.97
C ILE A 327 -0.22 -0.43 -3.95
N SER A 328 1.04 -0.80 -4.21
CA SER A 328 1.42 -1.89 -5.14
C SER A 328 0.92 -3.27 -4.71
N LYS A 329 0.67 -3.48 -3.41
CA LYS A 329 0.19 -4.74 -2.86
C LYS A 329 -1.35 -4.77 -2.75
N THR A 330 -2.06 -3.83 -3.35
CA THR A 330 -3.54 -3.73 -3.30
C THR A 330 -4.16 -3.64 -4.69
N LEU A 331 -5.49 -3.54 -4.75
CA LEU A 331 -6.22 -3.31 -5.99
C LEU A 331 -5.85 -1.94 -6.59
N ASP A 332 -5.34 -1.92 -7.82
CA ASP A 332 -5.08 -0.69 -8.55
C ASP A 332 -6.39 -0.08 -9.06
N LEU A 333 -6.53 1.22 -8.83
CA LEU A 333 -7.70 2.04 -9.18
C LEU A 333 -7.38 3.12 -10.21
N ARG A 334 -6.18 3.11 -10.82
CA ARG A 334 -5.77 4.10 -11.83
C ARG A 334 -6.53 3.97 -13.14
N LYS A 335 -6.84 2.73 -13.54
CA LYS A 335 -7.48 2.44 -14.83
C LYS A 335 -8.98 2.25 -14.69
N HIS A 336 -9.37 1.31 -13.82
CA HIS A 336 -10.75 1.06 -13.48
C HIS A 336 -11.01 1.61 -12.07
N TRP A 337 -11.82 2.65 -11.98
CA TRP A 337 -11.97 3.49 -10.77
C TRP A 337 -13.41 3.51 -10.24
N ASN A 338 -14.34 2.81 -10.87
CA ASN A 338 -15.74 2.81 -10.48
C ASN A 338 -16.04 1.74 -9.42
N GLN A 339 -17.18 1.87 -8.73
CA GLN A 339 -17.58 0.91 -7.69
C GLN A 339 -17.80 -0.51 -8.25
N ASN A 340 -18.26 -0.64 -9.50
CA ASN A 340 -18.49 -1.95 -10.13
C ASN A 340 -17.17 -2.74 -10.25
N TRP A 341 -16.07 -2.06 -10.54
CA TRP A 341 -14.73 -2.65 -10.56
C TRP A 341 -14.32 -3.17 -9.19
N ILE A 342 -14.45 -2.33 -8.14
CA ILE A 342 -14.12 -2.70 -6.77
C ILE A 342 -14.94 -3.92 -6.36
N ASN A 343 -16.27 -3.86 -6.54
CA ASN A 343 -17.19 -4.95 -6.20
C ASN A 343 -16.87 -6.24 -6.97
N SER A 344 -16.48 -6.16 -8.24
CA SER A 344 -16.08 -7.32 -9.04
C SER A 344 -14.82 -7.99 -8.51
N ASN A 345 -13.84 -7.19 -8.09
CA ASN A 345 -12.60 -7.70 -7.49
C ASN A 345 -12.84 -8.27 -6.08
N VAL A 346 -13.75 -7.69 -5.29
CA VAL A 346 -14.16 -8.26 -4.01
C VAL A 346 -14.91 -9.58 -4.19
N GLU A 347 -15.76 -9.69 -5.21
CA GLU A 347 -16.44 -10.96 -5.52
C GLU A 347 -15.47 -12.03 -6.01
N ALA A 348 -14.51 -11.67 -6.86
CA ALA A 348 -13.45 -12.58 -7.26
C ALA A 348 -12.60 -13.03 -6.05
N SER A 349 -12.25 -12.12 -5.14
CA SER A 349 -11.46 -12.46 -3.96
C SER A 349 -12.16 -13.48 -3.06
N LYS A 350 -13.49 -13.38 -2.91
CA LYS A 350 -14.32 -14.38 -2.21
C LYS A 350 -14.24 -15.75 -2.90
N ILE A 351 -14.25 -15.78 -4.23
CA ILE A 351 -14.10 -17.03 -5.01
C ILE A 351 -12.69 -17.61 -4.84
N VAL A 352 -11.63 -16.79 -4.90
CA VAL A 352 -10.25 -17.22 -4.65
C VAL A 352 -10.13 -17.91 -3.30
N LYS A 353 -10.60 -17.26 -2.23
CA LYS A 353 -10.58 -17.82 -0.87
C LYS A 353 -11.31 -19.16 -0.80
N LYS A 354 -12.51 -19.25 -1.38
CA LYS A 354 -13.28 -20.50 -1.44
C LYS A 354 -12.57 -21.61 -2.21
N MET A 355 -11.85 -21.30 -3.28
CA MET A 355 -11.07 -22.28 -4.04
C MET A 355 -9.87 -22.79 -3.23
N ILE A 356 -9.12 -21.88 -2.59
CA ILE A 356 -7.99 -22.23 -1.72
C ILE A 356 -8.44 -23.15 -0.58
N ASP A 357 -9.55 -22.81 0.10
CA ASP A 357 -10.07 -23.61 1.23
C ASP A 357 -10.51 -25.02 0.82
N LYS A 358 -10.82 -25.22 -0.47
CA LYS A 358 -11.18 -26.51 -1.05
C LYS A 358 -10.00 -27.23 -1.72
N ASN A 359 -8.78 -26.68 -1.64
CA ASN A 359 -7.61 -27.14 -2.39
C ASN A 359 -7.88 -27.25 -3.90
N GLU A 360 -8.71 -26.36 -4.44
CA GLU A 360 -8.97 -26.24 -5.87
C GLU A 360 -7.94 -25.32 -6.53
N HIS A 361 -7.78 -25.49 -7.85
CA HIS A 361 -6.84 -24.73 -8.67
C HIS A 361 -7.55 -24.15 -9.89
N GLY A 362 -7.03 -23.04 -10.42
CA GLY A 362 -7.62 -22.42 -11.59
C GLY A 362 -7.29 -20.94 -11.76
N LEU A 363 -8.01 -20.34 -12.71
CA LEU A 363 -7.85 -18.95 -13.12
C LEU A 363 -9.17 -18.20 -12.95
N ILE A 364 -9.10 -17.02 -12.36
CA ILE A 364 -10.22 -16.07 -12.35
C ILE A 364 -9.82 -14.85 -13.15
N ILE A 365 -10.67 -14.42 -14.08
CA ILE A 365 -10.44 -13.25 -14.92
C ILE A 365 -11.57 -12.26 -14.70
N ILE A 366 -11.23 -11.02 -14.36
CA ILE A 366 -12.14 -9.90 -14.31
C ILE A 366 -11.83 -9.00 -15.49
N THR A 367 -12.83 -8.70 -16.33
CA THR A 367 -12.64 -7.79 -17.46
C THR A 367 -13.91 -7.03 -17.82
N ASN A 368 -13.75 -5.86 -18.41
CA ASN A 368 -14.83 -5.12 -19.08
C ASN A 368 -15.05 -5.60 -20.54
N ASN A 369 -14.24 -6.54 -21.06
CA ASN A 369 -14.33 -7.00 -22.43
C ASN A 369 -15.31 -8.19 -22.55
N ASN A 370 -16.48 -7.93 -23.12
CA ASN A 370 -17.52 -8.94 -23.32
C ASN A 370 -17.09 -10.08 -24.26
N ASN A 371 -16.17 -9.82 -25.20
CA ASN A 371 -15.81 -10.78 -26.25
C ASN A 371 -14.81 -11.85 -25.79
N LEU A 372 -14.19 -11.69 -24.63
CA LEU A 372 -13.21 -12.64 -24.08
C LEU A 372 -13.81 -14.04 -23.89
N PHE A 373 -15.13 -14.13 -23.64
CA PHE A 373 -15.82 -15.41 -23.50
C PHE A 373 -15.68 -16.31 -24.74
N TYR A 374 -15.70 -15.74 -25.95
CA TYR A 374 -15.61 -16.54 -27.18
C TYR A 374 -14.24 -17.19 -27.33
N THR A 375 -13.18 -16.46 -26.97
CA THR A 375 -11.81 -16.98 -26.97
C THR A 375 -11.60 -18.05 -25.89
N LEU A 376 -12.22 -17.87 -24.72
CA LEU A 376 -12.12 -18.83 -23.62
C LEU A 376 -13.02 -20.07 -23.80
N LYS A 377 -13.94 -20.09 -24.77
CA LYS A 377 -14.95 -21.16 -24.93
C LYS A 377 -14.35 -22.58 -25.06
N ASN A 378 -13.09 -22.68 -25.45
CA ASN A 378 -12.35 -23.95 -25.55
C ASN A 378 -12.09 -24.64 -24.19
N TYR A 379 -12.29 -23.95 -23.06
CA TYR A 379 -12.24 -24.59 -21.74
C TYR A 379 -13.63 -25.12 -21.34
N TYR A 380 -13.76 -26.44 -21.19
CA TYR A 380 -14.94 -27.05 -20.57
C TYR A 380 -15.16 -26.54 -19.13
N ASN A 381 -16.42 -26.23 -18.77
CA ASN A 381 -16.87 -25.79 -17.44
C ASN A 381 -16.37 -24.41 -16.97
N ILE A 382 -16.54 -23.37 -17.78
CA ILE A 382 -16.31 -21.97 -17.37
C ILE A 382 -17.48 -21.44 -16.54
N GLY A 383 -17.22 -21.05 -15.30
CA GLY A 383 -18.14 -20.22 -14.53
C GLY A 383 -18.14 -18.78 -15.03
N LYS A 384 -19.31 -18.17 -15.25
CA LYS A 384 -19.45 -16.79 -15.72
C LYS A 384 -20.44 -16.03 -14.83
N LYS A 385 -20.03 -14.88 -14.30
CA LYS A 385 -20.87 -13.96 -13.52
C LYS A 385 -20.68 -12.53 -14.04
N GLN A 386 -21.75 -11.75 -14.11
CA GLN A 386 -21.70 -10.33 -14.48
C GLN A 386 -21.98 -9.45 -13.26
N ILE A 387 -21.25 -8.35 -13.14
CA ILE A 387 -21.54 -7.27 -12.20
C ILE A 387 -21.48 -5.97 -13.01
N GLN A 388 -22.66 -5.51 -13.44
CA GLN A 388 -22.82 -4.33 -14.29
C GLN A 388 -21.90 -4.43 -15.53
N ASP A 389 -20.87 -3.58 -15.61
CA ASP A 389 -19.98 -3.46 -16.77
C ASP A 389 -18.85 -4.51 -16.79
N TYR A 390 -18.71 -5.33 -15.75
CA TYR A 390 -17.60 -6.28 -15.61
C TYR A 390 -18.07 -7.73 -15.57
N TRP A 391 -17.27 -8.59 -16.19
CA TRP A 391 -17.43 -10.03 -16.19
C TRP A 391 -16.36 -10.68 -15.33
N ILE A 392 -16.79 -11.70 -14.57
CA ILE A 392 -15.94 -12.59 -13.79
C ILE A 392 -16.02 -13.97 -14.43
N TYR A 393 -14.92 -14.45 -14.98
CA TYR A 393 -14.75 -15.79 -15.52
C TYR A 393 -13.97 -16.66 -14.56
N VAL A 394 -14.39 -17.90 -14.35
CA VAL A 394 -13.72 -18.87 -13.47
C VAL A 394 -13.44 -20.15 -14.25
N ILE A 395 -12.16 -20.49 -14.38
CA ILE A 395 -11.66 -21.67 -15.10
C ILE A 395 -10.95 -22.57 -14.09
N LYS A 396 -11.42 -23.80 -13.90
CA LYS A 396 -10.81 -24.75 -12.93
C LYS A 396 -9.95 -25.79 -13.64
N LYS A 397 -8.68 -25.47 -13.88
CA LYS A 397 -7.69 -26.37 -14.50
C LYS A 397 -6.29 -26.13 -13.93
N LYS A 398 -5.48 -27.19 -13.83
CA LYS A 398 -4.09 -27.10 -13.38
C LYS A 398 -3.16 -26.44 -14.40
N LEU A 399 -3.43 -26.66 -15.69
CA LEU A 399 -2.70 -26.06 -16.79
C LEU A 399 -3.69 -25.30 -17.68
N ILE A 400 -3.40 -24.03 -17.92
CA ILE A 400 -4.21 -23.13 -18.73
C ILE A 400 -3.30 -22.53 -19.79
N ILE A 401 -3.58 -22.87 -21.05
CA ILE A 401 -2.81 -22.38 -22.19
C ILE A 401 -3.65 -21.32 -22.88
N LEU A 402 -3.26 -20.05 -22.75
CA LEU A 402 -3.94 -18.94 -23.41
C LEU A 402 -3.42 -18.88 -24.86
N ASN A 403 -4.28 -19.29 -25.79
CA ASN A 403 -4.02 -19.28 -27.22
C ASN A 403 -4.49 -17.95 -27.81
N ASP A 404 -3.85 -17.52 -28.90
CA ASP A 404 -4.15 -16.29 -29.65
C ASP A 404 -3.69 -14.98 -28.97
N ASP A 405 -3.63 -13.89 -29.75
CA ASP A 405 -3.26 -12.56 -29.25
C ASP A 405 -4.37 -11.98 -28.35
N ILE A 406 -4.42 -12.41 -27.08
CA ILE A 406 -5.47 -12.02 -26.13
C ILE A 406 -5.11 -10.72 -25.40
N ILE A 407 -6.04 -9.77 -25.41
CA ILE A 407 -5.97 -8.57 -24.58
C ILE A 407 -7.02 -8.68 -23.45
N ILE A 408 -6.53 -8.83 -22.22
CA ILE A 408 -7.36 -8.85 -21.01
C ILE A 408 -7.30 -7.47 -20.39
N ASP A 409 -8.36 -6.69 -20.61
CA ASP A 409 -8.54 -5.40 -19.97
C ASP A 409 -9.12 -5.60 -18.56
N GLY A 410 -8.24 -5.94 -17.61
CA GLY A 410 -8.61 -6.13 -16.21
C GLY A 410 -7.61 -6.98 -15.42
N ASN A 411 -8.13 -7.68 -14.40
CA ASN A 411 -7.36 -8.37 -13.38
C ASN A 411 -7.46 -9.89 -13.53
N ILE A 412 -6.40 -10.59 -13.16
CA ILE A 412 -6.33 -12.04 -13.18
C ILE A 412 -5.90 -12.58 -11.82
N TYR A 413 -6.52 -13.67 -11.37
CA TYR A 413 -6.14 -14.41 -10.16
C TYR A 413 -5.76 -15.85 -10.53
N VAL A 414 -4.49 -16.19 -10.33
CA VAL A 414 -3.87 -17.48 -10.63
C VAL A 414 -3.78 -18.29 -9.34
N ILE A 415 -4.52 -19.39 -9.25
CA ILE A 415 -4.72 -20.16 -8.02
C ILE A 415 -4.13 -21.55 -8.21
N ASP A 416 -2.92 -21.75 -7.70
CA ASP A 416 -2.18 -23.01 -7.67
C ASP A 416 -2.22 -23.76 -9.01
N CYS A 417 -2.11 -23.00 -10.10
CA CYS A 417 -2.12 -23.49 -11.47
C CYS A 417 -0.99 -22.87 -12.29
N GLU A 418 -0.71 -23.49 -13.44
CA GLU A 418 0.26 -23.03 -14.42
C GLU A 418 -0.46 -22.36 -15.59
N ILE A 419 -0.05 -21.13 -15.91
CA ILE A 419 -0.48 -20.41 -17.11
C ILE A 419 0.67 -20.41 -18.10
N LYS A 420 0.40 -20.86 -19.32
CA LYS A 420 1.32 -20.75 -20.47
C LYS A 420 0.72 -19.89 -21.56
N LEU A 421 1.57 -19.17 -22.28
CA LEU A 421 1.17 -18.45 -23.48
C LEU A 421 1.53 -19.24 -24.74
N GLN A 422 0.61 -19.24 -25.71
CA GLN A 422 0.85 -19.62 -27.10
C GLN A 422 0.42 -18.46 -28.01
N GLY A 423 1.20 -17.37 -27.99
CA GLY A 423 0.90 -16.10 -28.66
C GLY A 423 1.20 -14.89 -27.77
N LYS A 424 0.90 -13.67 -28.23
CA LYS A 424 1.13 -12.45 -27.43
C LYS A 424 -0.08 -12.12 -26.57
N ALA A 425 0.01 -12.31 -25.27
CA ALA A 425 -1.03 -11.85 -24.36
C ALA A 425 -0.67 -10.52 -23.69
N LYS A 426 -1.64 -9.62 -23.57
CA LYS A 426 -1.50 -8.37 -22.83
C LYS A 426 -2.56 -8.28 -21.75
N ILE A 427 -2.11 -8.31 -20.50
CA ILE A 427 -2.92 -7.95 -19.34
C ILE A 427 -2.70 -6.46 -19.09
N THR A 428 -3.75 -5.71 -18.79
CA THR A 428 -3.63 -4.25 -18.70
C THR A 428 -3.61 -3.70 -17.29
N THR A 429 -3.97 -4.52 -16.29
CA THR A 429 -4.15 -4.06 -14.90
C THR A 429 -3.23 -4.82 -13.94
N GLN A 430 -3.64 -5.97 -13.38
CA GLN A 430 -2.82 -6.71 -12.40
C GLN A 430 -2.99 -8.24 -12.51
N ILE A 431 -1.96 -8.97 -12.09
CA ILE A 431 -1.98 -10.43 -11.90
C ILE A 431 -1.77 -10.70 -10.41
N PHE A 432 -2.66 -11.48 -9.79
CA PHE A 432 -2.51 -11.98 -8.43
C PHE A 432 -2.26 -13.49 -8.48
N ALA A 433 -1.22 -14.00 -7.84
CA ALA A 433 -0.83 -15.40 -7.92
C ALA A 433 -0.64 -16.01 -6.53
N THR A 434 -1.22 -17.19 -6.26
CA THR A 434 -0.90 -17.96 -5.05
C THR A 434 0.50 -18.56 -5.11
N LYS A 435 1.02 -19.03 -3.97
CA LYS A 435 2.43 -19.40 -3.80
C LYS A 435 2.91 -20.52 -4.73
N ASN A 436 2.00 -21.41 -5.14
CA ASN A 436 2.33 -22.55 -6.01
C ASN A 436 1.94 -22.30 -7.47
N SER A 437 1.48 -21.09 -7.81
CA SER A 437 1.14 -20.73 -9.18
C SER A 437 2.41 -20.49 -9.99
N ILE A 438 2.35 -20.89 -11.26
CA ILE A 438 3.42 -20.66 -12.24
C ILE A 438 2.85 -19.76 -13.33
N VAL A 439 3.47 -18.60 -13.53
CA VAL A 439 3.08 -17.63 -14.55
C VAL A 439 4.12 -17.63 -15.65
N ASP A 440 3.66 -17.63 -16.91
CA ASP A 440 4.53 -17.59 -18.08
C ASP A 440 5.51 -16.40 -18.03
N GLN A 441 6.77 -16.64 -18.39
CA GLN A 441 7.84 -15.64 -18.31
C GLN A 441 7.56 -14.40 -19.17
N GLU A 442 6.87 -14.54 -20.31
CA GLU A 442 6.51 -13.39 -21.15
C GLU A 442 5.47 -12.49 -20.44
N LEU A 443 4.54 -13.07 -19.69
CA LEU A 443 3.61 -12.30 -18.86
C LEU A 443 4.35 -11.58 -17.73
N GLU A 444 5.29 -12.25 -17.07
CA GLU A 444 6.07 -11.67 -15.97
C GLU A 444 6.89 -10.46 -16.40
N GLN A 445 7.39 -10.46 -17.65
CA GLN A 445 8.08 -9.30 -18.22
C GLN A 445 7.14 -8.12 -18.47
N SER A 446 5.87 -8.38 -18.77
CA SER A 446 4.87 -7.33 -19.04
C SER A 446 4.25 -6.75 -17.77
N ILE A 447 3.91 -7.60 -16.81
CA ILE A 447 3.28 -7.27 -15.53
C ILE A 447 3.82 -8.23 -14.48
N ILE A 448 4.48 -7.68 -13.47
CA ILE A 448 5.01 -8.45 -12.34
C ILE A 448 3.84 -9.05 -11.54
N PRO A 449 3.74 -10.38 -11.39
CA PRO A 449 2.70 -11.00 -10.59
C PRO A 449 2.79 -10.60 -9.11
N ILE A 450 1.64 -10.26 -8.53
CA ILE A 450 1.49 -9.92 -7.13
C ILE A 450 1.18 -11.20 -6.36
N GLN A 451 2.02 -11.55 -5.39
CA GLN A 451 1.77 -12.69 -4.52
C GLN A 451 0.47 -12.49 -3.73
N TRP A 452 -0.45 -13.44 -3.83
CA TRP A 452 -1.74 -13.42 -3.14
C TRP A 452 -1.56 -13.41 -1.63
N ASN A 453 -2.23 -12.47 -0.97
CA ASN A 453 -2.31 -12.36 0.47
C ASN A 453 -3.78 -12.32 0.91
N LEU A 454 -4.16 -13.24 1.80
CA LEU A 454 -5.54 -13.40 2.27
C LEU A 454 -6.05 -12.16 3.01
N GLU A 455 -5.25 -11.60 3.91
CA GLU A 455 -5.62 -10.42 4.71
C GLU A 455 -5.86 -9.21 3.78
N ILE A 456 -4.94 -9.00 2.83
CA ILE A 456 -4.92 -7.81 1.98
C ILE A 456 -5.97 -7.86 0.86
N HIS A 457 -5.97 -8.94 0.07
CA HIS A 457 -6.77 -8.98 -1.14
C HIS A 457 -8.20 -9.45 -0.89
N HIS A 458 -8.46 -10.15 0.22
CA HIS A 458 -9.78 -10.64 0.60
C HIS A 458 -10.32 -9.97 1.86
N ASP A 459 -9.71 -10.19 3.04
CA ASP A 459 -10.36 -9.82 4.31
C ASP A 459 -10.59 -8.31 4.44
N ILE A 460 -9.60 -7.49 4.07
CA ILE A 460 -9.73 -6.03 4.06
C ILE A 460 -10.77 -5.57 3.04
N SER A 461 -10.70 -6.07 1.80
CA SER A 461 -11.60 -5.65 0.71
C SER A 461 -13.07 -6.01 1.02
N VAL A 462 -13.32 -7.20 1.56
CA VAL A 462 -14.66 -7.64 1.99
C VAL A 462 -15.17 -6.79 3.14
N MET A 463 -14.31 -6.47 4.11
CA MET A 463 -14.69 -5.63 5.25
C MET A 463 -15.02 -4.20 4.82
N LEU A 464 -14.24 -3.61 3.90
CA LEU A 464 -14.54 -2.29 3.35
C LEU A 464 -15.87 -2.28 2.61
N GLN A 465 -16.13 -3.29 1.76
CA GLN A 465 -17.42 -3.44 1.09
C GLN A 465 -18.57 -3.53 2.10
N TYR A 466 -18.42 -4.37 3.13
CA TYR A 466 -19.44 -4.52 4.18
C TYR A 466 -19.71 -3.19 4.90
N LEU A 467 -18.67 -2.46 5.29
CA LEU A 467 -18.84 -1.16 5.92
C LEU A 467 -19.51 -0.16 4.97
N GLU A 468 -19.15 -0.13 3.68
CA GLU A 468 -19.78 0.74 2.68
C GLU A 468 -21.28 0.43 2.52
N GLU A 469 -21.64 -0.84 2.35
CA GLU A 469 -23.03 -1.29 2.20
C GLU A 469 -23.87 -0.96 3.45
N ASN A 470 -23.27 -1.04 4.64
CA ASN A 470 -23.96 -0.73 5.89
C ASN A 470 -23.92 0.75 6.30
N THR A 471 -22.97 1.56 5.81
CA THR A 471 -22.90 3.01 6.12
C THR A 471 -24.10 3.79 5.56
N HIS A 472 -24.74 3.29 4.50
CA HIS A 472 -26.00 3.84 4.01
C HIS A 472 -27.19 3.57 4.96
N PHE A 473 -27.10 2.57 5.83
CA PHE A 473 -28.18 2.13 6.72
C PHE A 473 -27.92 2.38 8.22
N LEU A 474 -26.67 2.59 8.64
CA LEU A 474 -26.33 2.69 10.06
C LEU A 474 -26.27 4.14 10.57
N GLN A 475 -26.89 4.33 11.74
CA GLN A 475 -26.76 5.54 12.56
C GLN A 475 -25.31 5.80 13.02
N ASN A 476 -24.45 4.76 13.02
CA ASN A 476 -23.03 4.82 13.35
C ASN A 476 -22.25 5.30 12.11
N GLY A 477 -21.68 6.50 12.18
CA GLY A 477 -21.15 7.23 11.02
C GLY A 477 -19.94 6.61 10.30
N PRO A 478 -19.37 7.32 9.31
CA PRO A 478 -18.32 6.84 8.40
C PRO A 478 -16.96 6.59 9.09
N GLU A 479 -16.89 6.76 10.40
CA GLU A 479 -15.66 6.75 11.20
C GLU A 479 -14.99 5.38 11.21
N GLN A 480 -15.76 4.29 11.25
CA GLN A 480 -15.21 2.94 11.26
C GLN A 480 -14.49 2.60 9.95
N HIS A 481 -15.08 2.98 8.81
CA HIS A 481 -14.48 2.78 7.48
C HIS A 481 -13.20 3.60 7.33
N LEU A 482 -13.22 4.87 7.73
CA LEU A 482 -12.04 5.72 7.70
C LEU A 482 -10.93 5.22 8.63
N LYS A 483 -11.27 4.84 9.87
CA LYS A 483 -10.30 4.29 10.83
C LYS A 483 -9.64 3.03 10.28
N LEU A 484 -10.43 2.12 9.71
CA LEU A 484 -9.92 0.91 9.09
C LEU A 484 -8.90 1.23 8.00
N CYS A 485 -9.20 2.16 7.10
CA CYS A 485 -8.28 2.54 6.03
C CYS A 485 -7.02 3.23 6.55
N VAL A 486 -7.13 4.13 7.54
CA VAL A 486 -5.98 4.88 8.09
C VAL A 486 -5.02 3.96 8.85
N ASP A 487 -5.55 2.99 9.60
CA ASP A 487 -4.75 2.03 10.37
C ASP A 487 -4.08 1.00 9.43
N THR A 488 -4.74 0.65 8.33
CA THR A 488 -4.30 -0.39 7.40
C THR A 488 -3.33 0.12 6.32
N PHE A 489 -3.58 1.31 5.78
CA PHE A 489 -2.87 1.80 4.59
C PHE A 489 -2.01 3.03 4.86
N GLU A 490 -0.99 3.23 4.02
CA GLU A 490 -0.18 4.47 4.02
C GLU A 490 -1.04 5.70 3.68
N SER A 491 -0.62 6.89 4.13
CA SER A 491 -1.44 8.11 4.13
C SER A 491 -1.96 8.57 2.76
N ASN A 492 -1.32 8.15 1.66
CA ASN A 492 -1.74 8.47 0.29
C ASN A 492 -2.48 7.31 -0.39
N HIS A 493 -3.02 6.34 0.34
CA HIS A 493 -3.68 5.19 -0.28
C HIS A 493 -5.06 5.55 -0.88
N PRO A 494 -5.41 5.06 -2.09
CA PRO A 494 -6.72 5.29 -2.72
C PRO A 494 -7.93 5.01 -1.83
N PHE A 495 -7.91 3.92 -1.06
CA PHE A 495 -9.01 3.60 -0.13
C PHE A 495 -9.18 4.62 1.00
N ILE A 496 -8.12 5.28 1.46
CA ILE A 496 -8.24 6.40 2.42
C ILE A 496 -8.94 7.59 1.74
N ALA A 497 -8.59 7.90 0.49
CA ALA A 497 -9.28 8.91 -0.30
C ALA A 497 -10.78 8.59 -0.46
N ASN A 498 -11.12 7.33 -0.79
CA ASN A 498 -12.51 6.88 -0.89
C ASN A 498 -13.24 7.03 0.46
N SER A 499 -12.59 6.64 1.57
CA SER A 499 -13.15 6.77 2.92
C SER A 499 -13.48 8.21 3.29
N TYR A 500 -12.58 9.14 2.95
CA TYR A 500 -12.82 10.57 3.13
C TYR A 500 -13.96 11.07 2.23
N ASN A 501 -14.07 10.60 0.99
CA ASN A 501 -15.19 10.93 0.12
C ASN A 501 -16.53 10.42 0.67
N ILE A 502 -16.59 9.15 1.13
CA ILE A 502 -17.76 8.57 1.79
C ILE A 502 -18.13 9.39 3.03
N SER A 503 -17.14 9.77 3.83
CA SER A 503 -17.36 10.64 4.98
C SER A 503 -17.96 11.99 4.58
N GLY A 504 -17.43 12.60 3.52
CA GLY A 504 -17.94 13.85 2.98
C GLY A 504 -19.39 13.73 2.49
N LEU A 505 -19.72 12.65 1.77
CA LEU A 505 -21.08 12.37 1.30
C LEU A 505 -22.04 12.17 2.47
N PHE A 506 -21.63 11.42 3.49
CA PHE A 506 -22.42 11.21 4.71
C PHE A 506 -22.78 12.55 5.39
N TYR A 507 -21.79 13.43 5.61
CA TYR A 507 -22.04 14.73 6.23
C TYR A 507 -22.87 15.66 5.32
N SER A 508 -22.62 15.65 4.01
CA SER A 508 -23.37 16.45 3.04
C SER A 508 -24.86 16.07 3.02
N ASN A 509 -25.18 14.77 3.08
CA ASN A 509 -26.56 14.28 3.11
C ASN A 509 -27.30 14.66 4.41
N ARG A 510 -26.57 14.97 5.48
CA ARG A 510 -27.12 15.47 6.75
C ARG A 510 -27.13 17.00 6.86
N GLY A 511 -26.79 17.72 5.79
CA GLY A 511 -26.70 19.18 5.78
C GLY A 511 -25.49 19.76 6.53
N LEU A 512 -24.55 18.92 6.98
CA LEU A 512 -23.34 19.34 7.70
C LEU A 512 -22.21 19.67 6.69
N TYR A 513 -22.43 20.71 5.89
CA TYR A 513 -21.58 21.00 4.72
C TYR A 513 -20.14 21.39 5.07
N ASP A 514 -19.88 22.06 6.20
CA ASP A 514 -18.50 22.41 6.61
C ASP A 514 -17.66 21.17 6.95
N LYS A 515 -18.28 20.19 7.62
CA LYS A 515 -17.65 18.87 7.83
C LYS A 515 -17.43 18.18 6.49
N ALA A 516 -18.42 18.19 5.60
CA ALA A 516 -18.28 17.60 4.27
C ALA A 516 -17.11 18.20 3.48
N LEU A 517 -16.99 19.53 3.46
CA LEU A 517 -15.88 20.25 2.83
C LEU A 517 -14.52 19.81 3.41
N THR A 518 -14.42 19.65 4.72
CA THR A 518 -13.19 19.20 5.38
C THR A 518 -12.77 17.82 4.88
N HIS A 519 -13.72 16.88 4.81
CA HIS A 519 -13.44 15.52 4.34
C HIS A 519 -13.16 15.46 2.83
N TYR A 520 -13.92 16.17 2.00
CA TYR A 520 -13.68 16.22 0.56
C TYR A 520 -12.31 16.83 0.21
N ASN A 521 -11.86 17.86 0.94
CA ASN A 521 -10.52 18.44 0.72
C ASN A 521 -9.40 17.46 1.08
N LYS A 522 -9.56 16.67 2.16
CA LYS A 522 -8.61 15.59 2.51
C LYS A 522 -8.56 14.52 1.42
N ALA A 523 -9.73 14.09 0.92
CA ALA A 523 -9.80 13.15 -0.20
C ALA A 523 -9.14 13.72 -1.47
N LEU A 524 -9.40 14.99 -1.80
CA LEU A 524 -8.85 15.64 -2.99
C LEU A 524 -7.33 15.72 -2.95
N LYS A 525 -6.74 16.07 -1.80
CA LYS A 525 -5.29 16.09 -1.62
C LYS A 525 -4.65 14.73 -1.93
N ILE A 526 -5.25 13.65 -1.42
CA ILE A 526 -4.77 12.28 -1.68
C ILE A 526 -4.95 11.93 -3.15
N CYS A 527 -6.13 12.16 -3.73
CA CYS A 527 -6.40 11.86 -5.14
C CYS A 527 -5.46 12.59 -6.10
N LEU A 528 -5.17 13.88 -5.85
CA LEU A 528 -4.21 14.65 -6.65
C LEU A 528 -2.80 14.07 -6.55
N ASN A 529 -2.37 13.64 -5.37
CA ASN A 529 -1.06 13.01 -5.19
C ASN A 529 -0.94 11.67 -5.91
N VAL A 530 -2.02 10.88 -5.93
CA VAL A 530 -1.99 9.49 -6.43
C VAL A 530 -2.28 9.40 -7.92
N PHE A 531 -3.33 10.10 -8.38
CA PHE A 531 -3.85 9.99 -9.74
C PHE A 531 -3.57 11.24 -10.59
N GLY A 532 -3.19 12.35 -9.95
CA GLY A 532 -3.04 13.63 -10.61
C GLY A 532 -4.37 14.36 -10.85
N MET A 533 -4.26 15.45 -11.61
CA MET A 533 -5.40 16.34 -11.90
C MET A 533 -6.47 15.68 -12.78
N TYR A 534 -6.04 14.92 -13.78
CA TYR A 534 -6.92 14.39 -14.83
C TYR A 534 -7.32 12.95 -14.56
N HIS A 535 -8.01 12.75 -13.43
CA HIS A 535 -8.59 11.47 -13.06
C HIS A 535 -10.07 11.62 -12.69
N PRO A 536 -10.95 10.63 -12.96
CA PRO A 536 -12.38 10.79 -12.74
C PRO A 536 -12.76 11.01 -11.28
N TRP A 537 -12.07 10.36 -10.33
CA TRP A 537 -12.26 10.64 -8.90
C TRP A 537 -11.94 12.08 -8.53
N THR A 538 -10.89 12.67 -9.11
CA THR A 538 -10.55 14.08 -8.91
C THR A 538 -11.69 14.97 -9.41
N GLY A 539 -12.23 14.67 -10.61
CA GLY A 539 -13.40 15.36 -11.16
C GLY A 539 -14.66 15.23 -10.29
N ASN A 540 -14.89 14.07 -9.69
CA ASN A 540 -16.02 13.83 -8.78
C ASN A 540 -15.86 14.61 -7.46
N LEU A 541 -14.65 14.65 -6.90
CA LEU A 541 -14.39 15.41 -5.67
C LEU A 541 -14.57 16.91 -5.88
N PHE A 542 -14.12 17.46 -7.02
CA PHE A 542 -14.43 18.85 -7.38
C PHE A 542 -15.93 19.09 -7.54
N ASN A 543 -16.68 18.14 -8.10
CA ASN A 543 -18.14 18.27 -8.17
C ASN A 543 -18.79 18.27 -6.78
N ASN A 544 -18.33 17.40 -5.88
CA ASN A 544 -18.85 17.30 -4.51
C ASN A 544 -18.53 18.55 -3.68
N LEU A 545 -17.31 19.09 -3.81
CA LEU A 545 -16.92 20.37 -3.24
C LEU A 545 -17.78 21.51 -3.78
N GLY A 546 -18.01 21.55 -5.10
CA GLY A 546 -18.87 22.54 -5.73
C GLY A 546 -20.28 22.51 -5.17
N HIS A 547 -20.85 21.32 -4.99
CA HIS A 547 -22.15 21.13 -4.38
C HIS A 547 -22.17 21.65 -2.93
N ALA A 548 -21.22 21.26 -2.08
CA ALA A 548 -21.18 21.71 -0.70
C ALA A 548 -20.98 23.23 -0.56
N TYR A 549 -20.17 23.85 -1.43
CA TYR A 549 -20.05 25.32 -1.48
C TYR A 549 -21.33 26.01 -1.93
N ASN A 550 -22.09 25.42 -2.84
CA ASN A 550 -23.38 25.96 -3.26
C ASN A 550 -24.38 25.97 -2.11
N GLN A 551 -24.43 24.88 -1.33
CA GLN A 551 -25.34 24.77 -0.18
C GLN A 551 -24.98 25.74 0.96
N THR A 552 -23.71 26.11 1.07
CA THR A 552 -23.24 27.15 2.00
C THR A 552 -23.26 28.56 1.39
N GLN A 553 -23.91 28.75 0.24
CA GLN A 553 -24.06 30.03 -0.48
C GLN A 553 -22.73 30.68 -0.90
N GLN A 554 -21.62 29.92 -0.91
CA GLN A 554 -20.32 30.36 -1.41
C GLN A 554 -20.23 30.18 -2.94
N TYR A 555 -21.11 30.87 -3.68
CA TYR A 555 -21.33 30.65 -5.10
C TYR A 555 -20.07 30.76 -5.97
N ASN A 556 -19.15 31.70 -5.67
CA ASN A 556 -17.91 31.85 -6.44
C ASN A 556 -17.03 30.59 -6.34
N LYS A 557 -16.86 30.04 -5.14
CA LYS A 557 -16.12 28.78 -4.93
C LYS A 557 -16.85 27.60 -5.57
N ALA A 558 -18.18 27.56 -5.49
CA ALA A 558 -18.98 26.53 -6.13
C ALA A 558 -18.77 26.51 -7.66
N ILE A 559 -18.83 27.68 -8.31
CA ILE A 559 -18.58 27.84 -9.75
C ILE A 559 -17.17 27.38 -10.12
N GLU A 560 -16.16 27.80 -9.37
CA GLU A 560 -14.77 27.41 -9.62
C GLU A 560 -14.60 25.88 -9.59
N ASN A 561 -15.12 25.24 -8.55
CA ASN A 561 -15.02 23.79 -8.36
C ASN A 561 -15.81 23.02 -9.44
N HIS A 562 -17.03 23.44 -9.77
CA HIS A 562 -17.78 22.79 -10.84
C HIS A 562 -17.17 23.01 -12.23
N LYS A 563 -16.53 24.15 -12.50
CA LYS A 563 -15.77 24.37 -13.75
C LYS A 563 -14.57 23.43 -13.84
N LYS A 564 -13.79 23.28 -12.77
CA LYS A 564 -12.67 22.31 -12.72
C LYS A 564 -13.17 20.88 -12.95
N SER A 565 -14.28 20.50 -12.31
CA SER A 565 -14.92 19.19 -12.53
C SER A 565 -15.32 18.98 -13.99
N LEU A 566 -15.96 19.98 -14.61
CA LEU A 566 -16.37 19.94 -16.02
C LEU A 566 -15.17 19.79 -16.97
N GLU A 567 -14.11 20.56 -16.74
CA GLU A 567 -12.88 20.50 -17.52
C GLU A 567 -12.25 19.10 -17.47
N ILE A 568 -12.10 18.55 -16.26
CA ILE A 568 -11.56 17.20 -16.06
C ILE A 568 -12.44 16.16 -16.79
N ARG A 569 -13.76 16.22 -16.60
CA ARG A 569 -14.71 15.27 -17.21
C ARG A 569 -14.68 15.35 -18.74
N LYS A 570 -14.58 16.56 -19.33
CA LYS A 570 -14.42 16.74 -20.78
C LYS A 570 -13.11 16.16 -21.30
N LYS A 571 -12.01 16.29 -20.56
CA LYS A 571 -10.72 15.74 -20.99
C LYS A 571 -10.71 14.20 -20.97
N ILE A 572 -11.36 13.59 -19.98
CA ILE A 572 -11.38 12.14 -19.79
C ILE A 572 -12.38 11.46 -20.72
N PHE A 573 -13.63 11.93 -20.72
CA PHE A 573 -14.72 11.28 -21.45
C PHE A 573 -14.95 11.87 -22.85
N LYS A 574 -14.10 12.80 -23.29
CA LYS A 574 -14.28 13.60 -24.50
C LYS A 574 -15.57 14.43 -24.39
N ASN A 575 -16.45 14.41 -25.40
CA ASN A 575 -17.56 15.36 -25.48
C ASN A 575 -18.94 14.81 -25.13
N ILE A 576 -19.11 13.49 -24.99
CA ILE A 576 -20.44 12.87 -24.83
C ILE A 576 -20.39 11.91 -23.64
N HIS A 577 -20.78 12.40 -22.47
CA HIS A 577 -20.87 11.60 -21.25
C HIS A 577 -21.87 12.21 -20.26
N LYS A 578 -22.58 11.34 -19.52
CA LYS A 578 -23.60 11.75 -18.53
C LYS A 578 -23.03 12.70 -17.47
N ASP A 579 -21.79 12.47 -17.04
CA ASP A 579 -21.14 13.31 -16.03
C ASP A 579 -20.84 14.72 -16.52
N ILE A 580 -20.54 14.89 -17.81
CA ILE A 580 -20.35 16.23 -18.41
C ILE A 580 -21.68 16.98 -18.39
N ALA A 581 -22.76 16.32 -18.84
CA ALA A 581 -24.10 16.91 -18.82
C ALA A 581 -24.54 17.31 -17.41
N THR A 582 -24.25 16.47 -16.41
CA THR A 582 -24.55 16.73 -15.00
C THR A 582 -23.75 17.93 -14.47
N SER A 583 -22.46 18.04 -14.80
CA SER A 583 -21.65 19.21 -14.43
C SER A 583 -22.18 20.50 -15.04
N CYS A 584 -22.65 20.47 -16.30
CA CYS A 584 -23.29 21.62 -16.93
C CYS A 584 -24.59 22.00 -16.20
N GLN A 585 -25.44 21.05 -15.81
CA GLN A 585 -26.64 21.37 -15.01
C GLN A 585 -26.31 22.01 -13.68
N ASN A 586 -25.27 21.54 -12.99
CA ASN A 586 -24.86 22.11 -11.70
C ASN A 586 -24.41 23.57 -11.85
N LEU A 587 -23.63 23.87 -12.90
CA LEU A 587 -23.27 25.26 -13.24
C LEU A 587 -24.50 26.08 -13.63
N GLY A 588 -25.39 25.53 -14.46
CA GLY A 588 -26.63 26.17 -14.89
C GLY A 588 -27.50 26.60 -13.71
N ARG A 589 -27.70 25.70 -12.73
CA ARG A 589 -28.46 25.98 -11.50
C ARG A 589 -27.83 27.10 -10.67
N ILE A 590 -26.50 27.11 -10.51
CA ILE A 590 -25.84 28.16 -9.74
C ILE A 590 -25.97 29.51 -10.45
N PHE A 591 -25.76 29.56 -11.77
CA PHE A 591 -25.91 30.80 -12.54
C PHE A 591 -27.34 31.32 -12.55
N ASP A 592 -28.33 30.43 -12.54
CA ASP A 592 -29.74 30.77 -12.35
C ASP A 592 -29.98 31.41 -10.98
N HIS A 593 -29.51 30.79 -9.90
CA HIS A 593 -29.64 31.30 -8.53
C HIS A 593 -29.02 32.69 -8.32
N ILE A 594 -27.91 33.00 -9.00
CA ILE A 594 -27.27 34.32 -8.93
C ILE A 594 -27.77 35.31 -10.01
N GLY A 595 -28.84 34.97 -10.74
CA GLY A 595 -29.51 35.86 -11.69
C GLY A 595 -28.80 36.06 -13.03
N ARG A 596 -27.82 35.22 -13.38
CA ARG A 596 -27.09 35.22 -14.66
C ARG A 596 -27.73 34.24 -15.65
N TYR A 597 -28.98 34.50 -16.02
CA TYR A 597 -29.82 33.59 -16.79
C TYR A 597 -29.27 33.20 -18.17
N GLU A 598 -28.55 34.11 -18.85
CA GLU A 598 -27.96 33.81 -20.17
C GLU A 598 -26.86 32.74 -20.08
N ILE A 599 -26.04 32.82 -19.04
CA ILE A 599 -25.00 31.83 -18.77
C ILE A 599 -25.65 30.52 -18.32
N ALA A 600 -26.67 30.59 -17.47
CA ALA A 600 -27.44 29.42 -17.05
C ALA A 600 -28.03 28.67 -18.25
N TYR A 601 -28.68 29.39 -19.16
CA TYR A 601 -29.28 28.82 -20.37
C TYR A 601 -28.23 28.11 -21.23
N ALA A 602 -27.07 28.72 -21.47
CA ALA A 602 -26.00 28.10 -22.27
C ALA A 602 -25.54 26.76 -21.67
N TYR A 603 -25.40 26.67 -20.35
CA TYR A 603 -25.05 25.41 -19.69
C TYR A 603 -26.17 24.37 -19.75
N PHE A 604 -27.43 24.77 -19.56
CA PHE A 604 -28.55 23.83 -19.71
C PHE A 604 -28.71 23.35 -21.16
N GLU A 605 -28.47 24.21 -22.14
CA GLU A 605 -28.47 23.85 -23.56
C GLU A 605 -27.38 22.81 -23.86
N GLU A 606 -26.17 23.00 -23.36
CA GLU A 606 -25.09 22.03 -23.50
C GLU A 606 -25.45 20.68 -22.85
N SER A 607 -26.01 20.71 -21.63
CA SER A 607 -26.50 19.50 -20.95
C SER A 607 -27.57 18.77 -21.75
N TRP A 608 -28.55 19.51 -22.29
CA TRP A 608 -29.64 18.97 -23.10
C TRP A 608 -29.09 18.31 -24.36
N LYS A 609 -28.20 18.97 -25.11
CA LYS A 609 -27.55 18.40 -26.31
C LYS A 609 -26.88 17.05 -26.02
N ILE A 610 -26.19 16.94 -24.89
CA ILE A 610 -25.53 15.70 -24.48
C ILE A 610 -26.56 14.61 -24.11
N PHE A 611 -27.56 14.94 -23.29
CA PHE A 611 -28.57 13.97 -22.87
C PHE A 611 -29.46 13.50 -24.02
N SER A 612 -29.84 14.38 -24.94
CA SER A 612 -30.54 14.04 -26.18
C SER A 612 -29.79 12.99 -26.99
N LYS A 613 -28.47 13.12 -27.10
CA LYS A 613 -27.63 12.15 -27.81
C LYS A 613 -27.44 10.83 -27.05
N LEU A 614 -27.36 10.86 -25.73
CA LEU A 614 -27.12 9.68 -24.89
C LEU A 614 -28.38 8.85 -24.63
N LEU A 615 -29.50 9.51 -24.37
CA LEU A 615 -30.72 8.90 -23.84
C LEU A 615 -31.95 9.08 -24.75
N GLY A 616 -31.84 9.93 -25.78
CA GLY A 616 -32.94 10.32 -26.64
C GLY A 616 -33.77 11.50 -26.10
N GLU A 617 -34.51 12.16 -27.00
CA GLU A 617 -35.37 13.33 -26.70
C GLU A 617 -36.51 13.02 -25.73
N TRP A 618 -36.98 11.77 -25.72
CA TRP A 618 -38.16 11.37 -24.94
C TRP A 618 -37.84 10.90 -23.53
N ASN A 619 -36.56 10.77 -23.18
CA ASN A 619 -36.12 10.39 -21.84
C ASN A 619 -36.50 11.49 -20.83
N ASN A 620 -36.95 11.09 -19.64
CA ASN A 620 -37.39 12.01 -18.58
C ASN A 620 -36.29 13.01 -18.18
N ILE A 621 -35.01 12.58 -18.16
CA ILE A 621 -33.88 13.47 -17.85
C ILE A 621 -33.76 14.56 -18.91
N THR A 622 -33.76 14.19 -20.19
CA THR A 622 -33.68 15.12 -21.33
C THR A 622 -34.84 16.12 -21.33
N LYS A 623 -36.08 15.64 -21.12
CA LYS A 623 -37.29 16.47 -21.00
C LYS A 623 -37.18 17.48 -19.86
N ASN A 624 -36.68 17.05 -18.70
CA ASN A 624 -36.53 17.93 -17.54
C ASN A 624 -35.56 19.07 -17.82
N VAL A 625 -34.43 18.81 -18.49
CA VAL A 625 -33.48 19.88 -18.86
C VAL A 625 -34.15 20.88 -19.81
N LYS A 626 -34.87 20.38 -20.81
CA LYS A 626 -35.60 21.20 -21.78
C LYS A 626 -36.67 22.06 -21.12
N ASN A 627 -37.37 21.52 -20.12
CA ASN A 627 -38.37 22.27 -19.35
C ASN A 627 -37.72 23.35 -18.48
N THR A 628 -36.58 23.07 -17.83
CA THR A 628 -35.81 24.10 -17.11
C THR A 628 -35.38 25.25 -18.04
N MET A 629 -34.92 24.94 -19.25
CA MET A 629 -34.59 25.97 -20.25
C MET A 629 -35.80 26.83 -20.63
N LYS A 630 -36.98 26.24 -20.82
CA LYS A 630 -38.23 26.98 -21.10
C LYS A 630 -38.59 27.93 -19.96
N LEU A 631 -38.49 27.47 -18.71
CA LEU A 631 -38.78 28.29 -17.53
C LEU A 631 -37.85 29.51 -17.44
N LEU A 632 -36.54 29.34 -17.71
CA LEU A 632 -35.59 30.44 -17.73
C LEU A 632 -35.95 31.53 -18.74
N ILE A 633 -36.47 31.14 -19.92
CA ILE A 633 -36.91 32.10 -20.94
C ILE A 633 -38.14 32.87 -20.45
N ILE A 634 -39.11 32.19 -19.83
CA ILE A 634 -40.32 32.83 -19.28
C ILE A 634 -39.96 33.84 -18.19
N PHE A 635 -39.11 33.45 -17.22
CA PHE A 635 -38.67 34.36 -16.15
C PHE A 635 -37.89 35.57 -16.70
N LYS A 636 -37.07 35.38 -17.74
CA LYS A 636 -36.38 36.49 -18.41
C LYS A 636 -37.38 37.45 -19.05
N ILE A 637 -38.39 36.94 -19.75
CA ILE A 637 -39.45 37.75 -20.39
C ILE A 637 -40.23 38.53 -19.33
N ASP A 638 -40.64 37.90 -18.23
CA ASP A 638 -41.42 38.56 -17.20
C ASP A 638 -40.62 39.62 -16.43
N ARG A 639 -39.32 39.41 -16.22
CA ARG A 639 -38.43 40.43 -15.67
C ARG A 639 -38.25 41.63 -16.61
N ILE A 640 -38.15 41.39 -17.93
CA ILE A 640 -38.11 42.48 -18.92
C ILE A 640 -39.43 43.24 -18.91
N LYS A 641 -40.59 42.57 -18.81
CA LYS A 641 -41.91 43.21 -18.64
C LYS A 641 -42.02 44.09 -17.41
N GLN A 642 -41.45 43.65 -16.28
CA GLN A 642 -41.42 44.46 -15.06
C GLN A 642 -40.50 45.68 -15.19
N LEU A 643 -39.33 45.54 -15.84
CA LEU A 643 -38.36 46.63 -16.01
C LEU A 643 -38.77 47.69 -17.05
N CYS A 644 -39.43 47.28 -18.13
CA CYS A 644 -39.86 48.20 -19.20
C CYS A 644 -41.28 48.76 -18.98
N GLY A 645 -42.01 48.27 -17.97
CA GLY A 645 -43.43 48.55 -17.79
C GLY A 645 -44.30 47.80 -18.82
N TYR A 646 -45.46 47.30 -18.38
CA TYR A 646 -46.38 46.49 -19.20
C TYR A 646 -46.78 47.17 -20.52
N HIS A 647 -46.86 48.51 -20.52
CA HIS A 647 -47.22 49.29 -21.70
C HIS A 647 -46.14 49.33 -22.78
N PHE A 648 -44.84 49.41 -22.43
CA PHE A 648 -43.77 49.55 -23.42
C PHE A 648 -43.61 48.28 -24.27
N ILE A 649 -43.76 47.10 -23.66
CA ILE A 649 -43.60 45.81 -24.35
C ILE A 649 -44.82 45.46 -25.20
N SER A 650 -46.04 45.82 -24.78
CA SER A 650 -47.23 45.60 -25.62
C SER A 650 -47.16 46.43 -26.92
N SER A 651 -46.63 47.65 -26.82
CA SER A 651 -46.41 48.54 -27.96
C SER A 651 -45.25 48.04 -28.84
N PHE A 652 -44.14 47.60 -28.24
CA PHE A 652 -43.00 47.05 -28.98
C PHE A 652 -43.34 45.72 -29.69
N LEU A 653 -44.09 44.82 -29.05
CA LEU A 653 -44.56 43.57 -29.69
C LEU A 653 -45.59 43.84 -30.79
N LYS A 654 -46.46 44.84 -30.65
CA LYS A 654 -47.35 45.29 -31.73
C LYS A 654 -46.58 45.89 -32.91
N ILE A 655 -45.53 46.67 -32.66
CA ILE A 655 -44.65 47.24 -33.69
C ILE A 655 -43.87 46.12 -34.40
N VAL A 656 -43.36 45.14 -33.66
CA VAL A 656 -42.68 43.98 -34.24
C VAL A 656 -43.65 43.12 -35.06
N GLN A 657 -44.89 42.89 -34.59
CA GLN A 657 -45.92 42.18 -35.36
C GLN A 657 -46.36 42.94 -36.63
N GLN A 658 -46.44 44.28 -36.58
CA GLN A 658 -46.75 45.10 -37.76
C GLN A 658 -45.61 45.13 -38.78
N HIS A 659 -44.35 45.03 -38.35
CA HIS A 659 -43.19 45.02 -39.25
C HIS A 659 -42.73 43.62 -39.71
N THR A 660 -43.17 42.53 -39.07
CA THR A 660 -42.90 41.16 -39.56
C THR A 660 -43.65 40.80 -40.85
N TYR A 661 -44.63 41.60 -41.30
CA TYR A 661 -45.27 41.40 -42.60
C TYR A 661 -44.47 42.00 -43.78
N LEU A 662 -43.37 42.73 -43.52
CA LEU A 662 -42.59 43.43 -44.56
C LEU A 662 -41.10 43.07 -44.63
N ALA A 663 -40.61 42.12 -43.82
CA ALA A 663 -39.18 41.82 -43.74
C ALA A 663 -38.74 40.51 -44.45
N THR A 664 -39.35 40.17 -45.60
CA THR A 664 -38.77 39.20 -46.53
C THR A 664 -37.72 39.81 -47.47
N ASN A 665 -37.53 41.13 -47.47
CA ASN A 665 -36.49 41.79 -48.28
C ASN A 665 -36.02 43.09 -47.61
N LEU A 666 -35.03 43.03 -46.71
CA LEU A 666 -33.94 44.02 -46.66
C LEU A 666 -32.88 43.60 -45.64
N ILE A 667 -31.66 43.38 -46.13
CA ILE A 667 -30.42 43.24 -45.36
C ILE A 667 -29.83 44.66 -45.20
N LEU A 668 -29.53 45.05 -43.95
CA LEU A 668 -28.55 46.06 -43.45
C LEU A 668 -29.10 47.09 -42.43
N CYS A 669 -28.25 47.35 -41.43
CA CYS A 669 -28.29 48.39 -40.39
C CYS A 669 -29.21 48.23 -39.16
N ASN A 670 -28.82 47.39 -38.20
CA ASN A 670 -28.38 47.82 -36.84
C ASN A 670 -28.15 46.62 -35.89
N SER A 671 -27.15 46.73 -35.03
CA SER A 671 -26.54 45.66 -34.23
C SER A 671 -27.42 45.01 -33.15
N THR A 672 -28.62 45.55 -32.87
CA THR A 672 -29.50 45.05 -31.80
C THR A 672 -30.50 43.98 -32.25
N VAL A 673 -30.80 43.89 -33.56
CA VAL A 673 -31.85 42.98 -34.09
C VAL A 673 -31.32 41.57 -34.40
N ARG A 674 -30.00 41.41 -34.54
CA ARG A 674 -29.38 40.10 -34.86
C ARG A 674 -29.45 39.06 -33.73
N ILE A 675 -29.77 39.45 -32.49
CA ILE A 675 -29.78 38.53 -31.35
C ILE A 675 -31.14 37.80 -31.22
N THR A 676 -32.24 38.42 -31.67
CA THR A 676 -33.58 37.83 -31.54
C THR A 676 -33.93 36.84 -32.66
N ALA A 677 -33.43 37.05 -33.88
CA ALA A 677 -33.74 36.19 -35.03
C ALA A 677 -32.97 34.86 -35.06
N LYS A 678 -32.00 34.63 -34.16
CA LYS A 678 -31.27 33.36 -34.06
C LYS A 678 -31.83 32.42 -32.97
N ILE A 679 -32.91 32.83 -32.29
CA ILE A 679 -33.49 32.16 -31.11
C ILE A 679 -35.00 31.85 -31.29
N ILE A 680 -35.63 32.33 -32.35
CA ILE A 680 -36.91 31.78 -32.85
C ILE A 680 -36.58 30.71 -33.87
#